data_AF-A0A135VNI6-F1
#
_entry.id   AF-A0A135VNI6-F1
#
_cell.length_a   1.000
_cell.length_b   1.000
_cell.length_c   1.000
_cell.angle_alpha   90.00
_cell.angle_beta   90.00
_cell.angle_gamma   90.00
#
_symmetry.space_group_name_H-M   'P 1'
#
loop_
_entity.id
_entity.type
_entity.pdbx_description
1 polymer ?
#
loop_
_entity_poly.entity_id
_entity_poly.type
_entity_poly.pdbx_seq_one_letter_code
_entity_poly.pdbx_strand_id
1 'polypeptide(L)'
;MNSSNSLAVVVWITEEEVENGVLRIEDDGISIRLGTGAIISNQTITNAFYKLKDDSISSENRIFFDPILIVKRPYLRDVGQLIEDVFPPSTGGFYGRMKLGIESAIYVVQRIEKEARKWLLIGDPKTGRVLESQVIHDYEVEAIRLLDNQEHQKQWDDYIIQEEGQSNRNEILSVLDDFSASWENISRLIGDVTIPNLKLGGSMRNTLSQFVPESFPNQIREELMAFLAYAIKPEILMEDPVNFSFRAQSLQLFGNLIRGHQRCVSSKTKWPPYIKYLKLAERKQLQQPIATLHAHLDSPWDIFRQKVNELFPNWIGTAINSARELNKSEKVVTRMPATFSRAKRSKRVWRERLAAVSHGLRIRGHINFKIIGLTELLYLGAAYRWPHQHMKFIAKLGLSSDNPPHIHVMTMPQTAAERIKRFLPNVIEVAWSIRSVNLDLYSDELENWVIPVNQITKSLSNKSSMRKLDRHYRKRTSLDTYQMSKDEATVAGLASRGIYLVDFEREDRFKYWSLSKKQVHAILSKLYNQGVVDVTYDVEDARLVSIATLVQGESKHLISLTKALLDNTPTSLAMLNKKADMGIILSTFTQDAAYELTMKMPKYGIENDLTIRCMRPTAFRNYTLDLYRRLLRDDGAWDDDVGAFLSQARSKRKELSQSNA
;
A
#
# COMPACT_ATOMS: atom_id res chain seq x y z
N MET A 1 19.10 -3.95 -30.22
CA MET A 1 20.48 -3.44 -30.32
C MET A 1 21.34 -4.27 -29.39
N ASN A 2 22.36 -4.96 -29.93
CA ASN A 2 23.33 -5.72 -29.14
C ASN A 2 24.32 -4.75 -28.51
N SER A 3 24.19 -4.44 -27.21
CA SER A 3 25.14 -3.60 -26.48
C SER A 3 25.81 -4.40 -25.35
N SER A 4 27.09 -4.15 -25.14
CA SER A 4 28.03 -4.91 -24.33
C SER A 4 27.68 -4.99 -22.83
N ASN A 5 27.89 -6.18 -22.25
CA ASN A 5 27.52 -6.61 -20.90
C ASN A 5 28.22 -5.93 -19.70
N SER A 6 28.85 -4.77 -19.88
CA SER A 6 29.55 -4.05 -18.81
C SER A 6 29.93 -2.63 -19.24
N LEU A 7 29.83 -1.63 -18.34
CA LEU A 7 30.18 -0.25 -18.65
C LEU A 7 31.70 -0.02 -18.47
N ALA A 8 32.37 0.34 -19.55
CA ALA A 8 33.77 0.75 -19.51
C ALA A 8 33.90 2.13 -18.86
N VAL A 9 34.78 2.23 -17.88
CA VAL A 9 35.02 3.45 -17.10
C VAL A 9 36.49 3.82 -17.08
N VAL A 10 36.75 5.10 -16.83
CA VAL A 10 38.06 5.63 -16.48
C VAL A 10 38.01 6.02 -15.02
N VAL A 11 38.94 5.53 -14.20
CA VAL A 11 38.97 5.69 -12.75
C VAL A 11 40.19 6.50 -12.34
N TRP A 12 39.99 7.48 -11.48
CA TRP A 12 41.04 8.20 -10.78
C TRP A 12 41.26 7.54 -9.42
N ILE A 13 42.39 6.85 -9.27
CA ILE A 13 42.83 6.27 -7.98
C ILE A 13 43.44 7.38 -7.11
N THR A 14 44.14 8.32 -7.75
CA THR A 14 44.62 9.59 -7.18
C THR A 14 44.33 10.72 -8.18
N GLU A 15 44.67 11.98 -7.86
CA GLU A 15 44.50 13.10 -8.81
C GLU A 15 45.31 12.91 -10.10
N GLU A 16 46.43 12.19 -10.04
CA GLU A 16 47.37 12.00 -11.15
C GLU A 16 47.30 10.60 -11.77
N GLU A 17 46.87 9.58 -10.99
CA GLU A 17 46.81 8.19 -11.45
C GLU A 17 45.44 7.84 -12.01
N VAL A 18 45.41 7.51 -13.30
CA VAL A 18 44.21 7.17 -14.04
C VAL A 18 44.32 5.77 -14.63
N GLU A 19 43.30 4.94 -14.40
CA GLU A 19 43.24 3.59 -14.94
C GLU A 19 41.92 3.33 -15.67
N ASN A 20 41.93 2.41 -16.64
CA ASN A 20 40.70 1.91 -17.23
C ASN A 20 40.12 0.81 -16.35
N GLY A 21 38.80 0.78 -16.23
CA GLY A 21 38.08 -0.24 -15.48
C GLY A 21 36.76 -0.62 -16.12
N VAL A 22 36.12 -1.60 -15.48
CA VAL A 22 34.81 -2.11 -15.86
C VAL A 22 33.89 -2.04 -14.64
N LEU A 23 32.87 -1.20 -14.73
CA LEU A 23 31.86 -1.02 -13.69
C LEU A 23 30.86 -2.18 -13.71
N ARG A 24 30.58 -2.74 -12.53
CA ARG A 24 29.62 -3.81 -12.29
C ARG A 24 28.68 -3.45 -11.15
N ILE A 25 27.47 -3.98 -11.24
CA ILE A 25 26.44 -3.85 -10.20
C ILE A 25 26.50 -5.12 -9.35
N GLU A 26 26.46 -4.95 -8.04
CA GLU A 26 26.49 -6.04 -7.07
C GLU A 26 25.29 -5.89 -6.13
N ASP A 27 24.94 -6.96 -5.41
CA ASP A 27 23.75 -6.99 -4.55
C ASP A 27 23.74 -5.91 -3.45
N ASP A 28 24.92 -5.45 -3.07
CA ASP A 28 25.24 -4.46 -2.03
C ASP A 28 25.78 -3.14 -2.59
N GLY A 29 25.80 -2.95 -3.91
CA GLY A 29 26.19 -1.69 -4.53
C GLY A 29 26.86 -1.81 -5.88
N ILE A 30 28.09 -1.30 -5.97
CA ILE A 30 28.87 -1.22 -7.20
C ILE A 30 30.32 -1.61 -6.96
N SER A 31 30.91 -2.25 -7.96
CA SER A 31 32.34 -2.53 -8.00
C SER A 31 32.93 -2.11 -9.34
N ILE A 32 34.19 -1.73 -9.34
CA ILE A 32 34.97 -1.48 -10.55
C ILE A 32 36.15 -2.44 -10.57
N ARG A 33 36.20 -3.27 -11.61
CA ARG A 33 37.37 -4.10 -11.89
C ARG A 33 38.32 -3.33 -12.81
N LEU A 34 39.50 -3.01 -12.30
CA LEU A 34 40.56 -2.29 -12.99
C LEU A 34 41.26 -3.19 -14.03
N GLY A 35 41.96 -2.56 -14.99
CA GLY A 35 42.75 -3.26 -16.01
C GLY A 35 43.87 -4.13 -15.44
N THR A 36 44.43 -3.73 -14.29
CA THR A 36 45.37 -4.49 -13.45
C THR A 36 44.76 -5.75 -12.82
N GLY A 37 43.44 -5.88 -12.82
CA GLY A 37 42.71 -6.96 -12.17
C GLY A 37 42.29 -6.66 -10.73
N ALA A 38 42.75 -5.55 -10.15
CA ALA A 38 42.29 -5.08 -8.84
C ALA A 38 40.79 -4.72 -8.87
N ILE A 39 40.11 -4.87 -7.72
CA ILE A 39 38.69 -4.57 -7.58
C ILE A 39 38.54 -3.46 -6.54
N ILE A 40 37.92 -2.35 -6.96
CA ILE A 40 37.48 -1.27 -6.09
C ILE A 40 36.01 -1.53 -5.79
N SER A 41 35.64 -1.66 -4.52
CA SER A 41 34.24 -1.74 -4.10
C SER A 41 33.88 -0.56 -3.20
N ASN A 42 32.60 -0.25 -3.13
CA ASN A 42 32.05 0.75 -2.20
C ASN A 42 32.38 0.45 -0.71
N GLN A 43 32.84 -0.75 -0.38
CA GLN A 43 33.23 -1.14 0.97
C GLN A 43 34.72 -0.94 1.29
N THR A 44 35.57 -0.76 0.27
CA THR A 44 37.04 -0.84 0.42
C THR A 44 37.76 0.48 0.18
N ILE A 45 37.24 1.34 -0.70
CA ILE A 45 37.90 2.61 -1.08
C ILE A 45 36.85 3.72 -1.15
N THR A 46 37.05 4.79 -0.39
CA THR A 46 36.06 5.87 -0.19
C THR A 46 36.33 7.15 -0.99
N ASN A 47 37.51 7.29 -1.63
CA ASN A 47 37.94 8.55 -2.25
C ASN A 47 38.30 8.44 -3.75
N ALA A 48 37.68 7.52 -4.50
CA ALA A 48 37.92 7.40 -5.94
C ALA A 48 36.89 8.19 -6.77
N PHE A 49 37.29 8.63 -7.96
CA PHE A 49 36.36 9.18 -8.96
C PHE A 49 36.36 8.31 -10.20
N TYR A 50 35.29 8.31 -10.97
CA TYR A 50 35.26 7.67 -12.28
C TYR A 50 34.41 8.44 -13.29
N LYS A 51 34.62 8.16 -14.59
CA LYS A 51 33.79 8.62 -15.71
C LYS A 51 33.52 7.48 -16.68
N LEU A 52 32.45 7.59 -17.47
CA LEU A 52 32.18 6.65 -18.56
C LEU A 52 33.13 6.91 -19.75
N LYS A 53 33.47 5.86 -20.52
CA LYS A 53 34.53 5.92 -21.55
C LYS A 53 34.10 6.43 -22.95
N ASP A 54 32.83 6.31 -23.37
CA ASP A 54 32.13 6.95 -24.55
C ASP A 54 30.82 6.15 -24.85
N ASP A 55 29.73 6.58 -25.52
CA ASP A 55 29.37 7.78 -26.32
C ASP A 55 27.81 7.94 -26.23
N SER A 56 27.25 9.16 -26.29
CA SER A 56 25.80 9.58 -26.28
C SER A 56 25.22 10.30 -25.04
N ILE A 57 25.93 10.36 -23.90
CA ILE A 57 25.48 11.16 -22.75
C ILE A 57 26.65 12.06 -22.32
N SER A 58 26.42 13.37 -22.35
CA SER A 58 27.41 14.43 -22.09
C SER A 58 28.00 14.37 -20.67
N SER A 59 29.02 13.56 -20.40
CA SER A 59 29.66 13.56 -19.07
C SER A 59 31.18 13.69 -19.11
N GLU A 60 31.63 14.94 -19.18
CA GLU A 60 32.87 15.36 -18.50
C GLU A 60 32.79 15.18 -16.97
N ASN A 61 31.61 14.82 -16.46
CA ASN A 61 31.29 14.66 -15.05
C ASN A 61 32.11 13.55 -14.38
N ARG A 62 33.02 13.93 -13.48
CA ARG A 62 33.70 13.01 -12.57
C ARG A 62 32.73 12.59 -11.47
N ILE A 63 32.40 11.31 -11.42
CA ILE A 63 31.44 10.75 -10.46
C ILE A 63 32.21 10.23 -9.26
N PHE A 64 31.77 10.62 -8.06
CA PHE A 64 32.38 10.15 -6.83
C PHE A 64 31.98 8.69 -6.56
N PHE A 65 32.96 7.82 -6.33
CA PHE A 65 32.76 6.39 -6.08
C PHE A 65 32.35 6.11 -4.63
N ASP A 66 31.37 6.87 -4.14
CA ASP A 66 30.74 6.72 -2.83
C ASP A 66 29.23 6.92 -3.00
N PRO A 67 28.47 5.82 -3.10
CA PRO A 67 27.01 5.90 -3.24
C PRO A 67 26.35 6.58 -2.05
N ILE A 68 25.55 7.61 -2.32
CA ILE A 68 24.71 8.27 -1.31
C ILE A 68 23.38 7.56 -1.07
N LEU A 69 22.97 6.69 -2.00
CA LEU A 69 21.79 5.86 -1.89
C LEU A 69 21.99 4.58 -2.70
N ILE A 70 21.70 3.43 -2.08
CA ILE A 70 21.61 2.13 -2.73
C ILE A 70 20.27 1.53 -2.31
N VAL A 71 19.39 1.26 -3.27
CA VAL A 71 18.07 0.68 -2.96
C VAL A 71 17.64 -0.32 -4.03
N LYS A 72 17.02 -1.41 -3.59
CA LYS A 72 16.38 -2.40 -4.46
C LYS A 72 14.94 -1.98 -4.76
N ARG A 73 14.61 -1.87 -6.04
CA ARG A 73 13.27 -1.48 -6.52
C ARG A 73 12.86 -2.33 -7.74
N PRO A 74 11.56 -2.46 -8.01
CA PRO A 74 11.12 -3.05 -9.27
C PRO A 74 11.62 -2.24 -10.47
N TYR A 75 11.81 -2.88 -11.61
CA TYR A 75 12.18 -2.26 -12.87
C TYR A 75 11.49 -2.98 -14.03
N LEU A 76 11.21 -2.24 -15.10
CA LEU A 76 10.63 -2.74 -16.34
C LEU A 76 11.55 -2.34 -17.49
N ARG A 77 12.11 -3.31 -18.21
CA ARG A 77 12.98 -3.02 -19.37
C ARG A 77 12.15 -2.54 -20.57
N ASP A 78 12.72 -1.64 -21.36
CA ASP A 78 12.28 -1.31 -22.72
C ASP A 78 10.78 -1.10 -22.92
N VAL A 79 10.23 -0.08 -22.26
CA VAL A 79 8.91 0.45 -22.60
C VAL A 79 9.10 1.92 -22.95
N GLY A 80 8.44 2.39 -24.01
CA GLY A 80 8.38 3.82 -24.33
C GLY A 80 7.81 4.64 -23.16
N GLN A 81 7.70 5.95 -23.33
CA GLN A 81 7.24 6.84 -22.27
C GLN A 81 5.88 6.38 -21.69
N LEU A 82 5.83 6.12 -20.39
CA LEU A 82 4.62 5.70 -19.69
C LEU A 82 3.79 6.94 -19.30
N ILE A 83 2.47 6.78 -19.15
CA ILE A 83 1.57 7.88 -18.72
C ILE A 83 1.94 8.41 -17.32
N GLU A 84 2.61 7.59 -16.49
CA GLU A 84 3.15 8.03 -15.20
C GLU A 84 4.41 8.93 -15.35
N ASP A 85 5.10 8.89 -16.49
CA ASP A 85 6.33 9.64 -16.78
C ASP A 85 6.08 11.09 -17.21
N VAL A 86 4.83 11.56 -17.15
CA VAL A 86 4.49 12.85 -17.74
C VAL A 86 5.17 14.02 -17.04
N PHE A 87 5.72 13.92 -15.82
CA PHE A 87 6.49 15.06 -15.29
C PHE A 87 7.37 14.75 -14.07
N PRO A 88 8.61 15.28 -13.99
CA PRO A 88 9.25 16.10 -15.02
C PRO A 88 9.84 15.28 -16.17
N PRO A 89 9.85 15.85 -17.38
CA PRO A 89 10.37 15.21 -18.60
C PRO A 89 11.88 14.90 -18.53
N SER A 90 12.62 15.42 -17.53
CA SER A 90 14.06 15.20 -17.34
C SER A 90 14.46 13.79 -16.87
N THR A 91 13.50 12.88 -16.67
CA THR A 91 13.69 11.60 -15.99
C THR A 91 13.97 10.42 -16.94
N GLY A 92 13.89 10.60 -18.26
CA GLY A 92 14.01 9.48 -19.20
C GLY A 92 12.98 8.36 -18.99
N GLY A 93 11.93 8.60 -18.19
CA GLY A 93 10.88 7.64 -17.84
C GLY A 93 11.25 6.57 -16.80
N PHE A 94 12.37 6.74 -16.07
CA PHE A 94 12.84 5.70 -15.13
C PHE A 94 11.83 5.44 -13.99
N TYR A 95 11.09 6.47 -13.58
CA TYR A 95 10.17 6.38 -12.46
C TYR A 95 8.91 5.58 -12.79
N GLY A 96 8.34 5.74 -14.00
CA GLY A 96 7.27 4.87 -14.48
C GLY A 96 7.73 3.43 -14.59
N ARG A 97 8.94 3.18 -15.11
CA ARG A 97 9.55 1.83 -15.13
C ARG A 97 9.73 1.25 -13.73
N MET A 98 10.14 2.07 -12.77
CA MET A 98 10.28 1.67 -11.37
C MET A 98 8.93 1.23 -10.76
N LYS A 99 7.85 1.91 -11.13
CA LYS A 99 6.52 1.68 -10.54
C LYS A 99 5.71 0.59 -11.24
N LEU A 100 5.93 0.35 -12.53
CA LEU A 100 5.32 -0.75 -13.27
C LEU A 100 6.19 -2.02 -13.33
N GLY A 101 7.42 -1.93 -12.82
CA GLY A 101 8.39 -3.01 -12.83
C GLY A 101 7.94 -4.26 -12.08
N ILE A 102 8.43 -5.41 -12.58
CA ILE A 102 8.26 -6.72 -11.94
C ILE A 102 9.60 -7.38 -11.60
N GLU A 103 10.68 -7.00 -12.29
CA GLU A 103 12.04 -7.48 -12.01
C GLU A 103 12.67 -6.64 -10.90
N SER A 104 13.42 -7.26 -9.98
CA SER A 104 14.18 -6.49 -8.98
C SER A 104 15.45 -5.93 -9.62
N ALA A 105 15.67 -4.63 -9.53
CA ALA A 105 16.89 -3.93 -9.91
C ALA A 105 17.45 -3.15 -8.70
N ILE A 106 18.73 -2.78 -8.80
CA ILE A 106 19.40 -1.90 -7.85
C ILE A 106 19.54 -0.52 -8.46
N TYR A 107 19.17 0.48 -7.66
CA TYR A 107 19.30 1.89 -7.97
C TYR A 107 20.41 2.45 -7.10
N VAL A 108 21.45 2.99 -7.73
CA VAL A 108 22.63 3.56 -7.08
C VAL A 108 22.71 5.03 -7.44
N VAL A 109 22.67 5.90 -6.44
CA VAL A 109 22.79 7.35 -6.61
C VAL A 109 24.14 7.80 -6.07
N GLN A 110 24.86 8.60 -6.86
CA GLN A 110 26.20 9.08 -6.56
C GLN A 110 26.31 10.59 -6.79
N ARG A 111 27.29 11.21 -6.12
CA ARG A 111 27.59 12.63 -6.30
C ARG A 111 28.42 12.84 -7.58
N ILE A 112 28.17 13.95 -8.25
CA ILE A 112 29.00 14.42 -9.36
C ILE A 112 29.90 15.54 -8.83
N GLU A 113 31.17 15.53 -9.20
CA GLU A 113 32.12 16.57 -8.83
C GLU A 113 31.65 17.93 -9.37
N LYS A 114 31.60 18.94 -8.49
CA LYS A 114 31.25 20.35 -8.82
C LYS A 114 29.85 20.53 -9.42
N GLU A 115 28.97 19.55 -9.32
CA GLU A 115 27.60 19.62 -9.84
C GLU A 115 26.55 19.35 -8.74
N ALA A 116 25.47 20.12 -8.74
CA ALA A 116 24.37 19.92 -7.79
C ALA A 116 23.58 18.63 -8.08
N ARG A 117 23.38 18.32 -9.37
CA ARG A 117 22.72 17.10 -9.85
C ARG A 117 23.51 15.84 -9.44
N LYS A 118 22.82 14.70 -9.45
CA LYS A 118 23.35 13.40 -9.03
C LYS A 118 23.43 12.44 -10.21
N TRP A 119 24.29 11.45 -10.10
CA TRP A 119 24.40 10.36 -11.06
C TRP A 119 23.56 9.18 -10.59
N LEU A 120 22.68 8.66 -11.44
CA LEU A 120 21.89 7.45 -11.20
C LEU A 120 22.42 6.32 -12.08
N LEU A 121 22.65 5.16 -11.45
CA LEU A 121 22.83 3.87 -12.12
C LEU A 121 21.68 2.95 -11.74
N ILE A 122 21.09 2.30 -12.73
CA ILE A 122 20.10 1.23 -12.54
C ILE A 122 20.69 -0.06 -13.08
N GLY A 123 20.67 -1.12 -12.28
CA GLY A 123 21.35 -2.36 -12.61
C GLY A 123 20.62 -3.62 -12.19
N ASP A 124 20.91 -4.70 -12.91
CA ASP A 124 20.46 -6.04 -12.55
C ASP A 124 21.52 -6.70 -11.65
N PRO A 125 21.23 -6.90 -10.34
CA PRO A 125 22.20 -7.51 -9.43
C PRO A 125 22.57 -8.94 -9.79
N LYS A 126 21.67 -9.69 -10.46
CA LYS A 126 21.92 -11.10 -10.78
C LYS A 126 22.91 -11.26 -11.92
N THR A 127 22.84 -10.37 -12.88
CA THR A 127 23.72 -10.40 -14.07
C THR A 127 24.90 -9.46 -13.94
N GLY A 128 24.89 -8.57 -12.93
CA GLY A 128 25.85 -7.50 -12.72
C GLY A 128 25.83 -6.40 -13.79
N ARG A 129 24.78 -6.39 -14.63
CA ARG A 129 24.66 -5.51 -15.79
C ARG A 129 24.06 -4.18 -15.40
N VAL A 130 24.62 -3.11 -15.94
CA VAL A 130 23.99 -1.78 -15.90
C VAL A 130 22.91 -1.74 -16.99
N LEU A 131 21.69 -1.43 -16.57
CA LEU A 131 20.51 -1.34 -17.43
C LEU A 131 20.31 0.09 -17.94
N GLU A 132 20.56 1.08 -17.08
CA GLU A 132 20.37 2.50 -17.39
C GLU A 132 21.33 3.35 -16.55
N SER A 133 21.75 4.49 -17.11
CA SER A 133 22.55 5.48 -16.37
C SER A 133 22.24 6.89 -16.83
N GLN A 134 22.00 7.83 -15.91
CA GLN A 134 21.67 9.20 -16.25
C GLN A 134 21.88 10.18 -15.09
N VAL A 135 21.90 11.47 -15.41
CA VAL A 135 21.93 12.55 -14.42
C VAL A 135 20.52 12.85 -13.94
N ILE A 136 20.32 12.93 -12.62
CA ILE A 136 19.04 13.20 -11.96
C ILE A 136 19.14 14.38 -10.97
N HIS A 137 18.02 14.99 -10.62
CA HIS A 137 17.91 16.06 -9.62
C HIS A 137 17.62 15.50 -8.23
N ASP A 138 17.81 16.32 -7.19
CA ASP A 138 17.59 15.91 -5.79
C ASP A 138 16.15 15.41 -5.51
N TYR A 139 15.15 15.98 -6.17
CA TYR A 139 13.76 15.53 -6.01
C TYR A 139 13.50 14.14 -6.63
N GLU A 140 14.33 13.72 -7.58
CA GLU A 140 14.25 12.39 -8.17
C GLU A 140 14.88 11.35 -7.24
N VAL A 141 15.97 11.73 -6.55
CA VAL A 141 16.60 10.92 -5.50
C VAL A 141 15.61 10.61 -4.37
N GLU A 142 14.85 11.62 -3.93
CA GLU A 142 13.84 11.43 -2.89
C GLU A 142 12.74 10.44 -3.29
N ALA A 143 12.31 10.45 -4.55
CA ALA A 143 11.31 9.49 -5.01
C ALA A 143 11.85 8.05 -5.14
N ILE A 144 13.14 7.88 -5.42
CA ILE A 144 13.82 6.58 -5.39
C ILE A 144 13.95 6.09 -3.94
N ARG A 145 14.23 6.99 -3.00
CA ARG A 145 14.37 6.71 -1.57
C ARG A 145 13.04 6.29 -0.93
N LEU A 146 11.94 6.96 -1.26
CA LEU A 146 10.68 6.80 -0.54
C LEU A 146 9.95 5.50 -0.88
N LEU A 147 9.72 4.65 0.12
CA LEU A 147 8.96 3.40 -0.03
C LEU A 147 7.50 3.66 0.31
N ASP A 148 6.58 3.29 -0.58
CA ASP A 148 5.16 3.29 -0.22
C ASP A 148 4.82 2.12 0.71
N ASN A 149 3.64 2.17 1.33
CA ASN A 149 3.20 1.19 2.30
C ASN A 149 3.07 -0.22 1.71
N GLN A 150 2.82 -0.37 0.40
CA GLN A 150 2.77 -1.69 -0.24
C GLN A 150 4.17 -2.27 -0.39
N GLU A 151 5.13 -1.45 -0.84
CA GLU A 151 6.55 -1.82 -0.93
C GLU A 151 7.13 -2.18 0.45
N HIS A 152 6.86 -1.37 1.48
CA HIS A 152 7.24 -1.70 2.86
C HIS A 152 6.60 -2.99 3.36
N GLN A 153 5.30 -3.20 3.10
CA GLN A 153 4.63 -4.43 3.51
C GLN A 153 5.26 -5.66 2.86
N LYS A 154 5.61 -5.56 1.57
CA LYS A 154 6.31 -6.62 0.86
C LYS A 154 7.67 -6.92 1.50
N GLN A 155 8.49 -5.89 1.76
CA GLN A 155 9.79 -6.07 2.43
C GLN A 155 9.64 -6.67 3.84
N TRP A 156 8.61 -6.25 4.57
CA TRP A 156 8.31 -6.76 5.90
C TRP A 156 7.89 -8.24 5.86
N ASP A 157 7.00 -8.62 4.94
CA ASP A 157 6.59 -10.01 4.77
C ASP A 157 7.75 -10.88 4.25
N ASP A 158 8.56 -10.37 3.31
CA ASP A 158 9.75 -11.06 2.81
C ASP A 158 10.76 -11.32 3.94
N TYR A 159 11.01 -10.34 4.82
CA TYR A 159 11.86 -10.50 6.01
C TYR A 159 11.37 -11.63 6.92
N ILE A 160 10.06 -11.75 7.11
CA ILE A 160 9.46 -12.78 7.97
C ILE A 160 9.49 -14.14 7.29
N ILE A 161 9.28 -14.18 5.97
CA ILE A 161 9.31 -15.40 5.16
C ILE A 161 10.74 -15.94 5.02
N GLN A 162 11.79 -15.13 5.11
CA GLN A 162 13.17 -15.60 4.94
C GLN A 162 13.60 -16.68 5.94
N GLU A 163 13.09 -16.68 7.18
CA GLU A 163 13.47 -17.69 8.19
C GLU A 163 12.69 -19.02 8.02
N GLU A 164 11.38 -18.98 7.75
CA GLU A 164 10.51 -20.18 7.77
C GLU A 164 9.84 -20.49 6.43
N GLY A 165 9.91 -19.57 5.46
CA GLY A 165 9.08 -19.56 4.27
C GLY A 165 9.30 -20.73 3.33
N GLN A 166 10.56 -21.14 3.12
CA GLN A 166 10.86 -22.29 2.28
C GLN A 166 10.41 -23.60 2.94
N SER A 167 10.58 -23.73 4.26
CA SER A 167 10.08 -24.88 5.01
C SER A 167 8.55 -24.96 4.95
N ASN A 168 7.87 -23.84 5.23
CA ASN A 168 6.41 -23.73 5.16
C ASN A 168 5.87 -24.01 3.75
N ARG A 169 6.55 -23.49 2.72
CA ARG A 169 6.23 -23.78 1.31
C ARG A 169 6.34 -25.28 1.04
N ASN A 170 7.47 -25.89 1.39
CA ASN A 170 7.71 -27.32 1.16
C ASN A 170 6.68 -28.19 1.91
N GLU A 171 6.35 -27.85 3.15
CA GLU A 171 5.32 -28.54 3.95
C GLU A 171 3.94 -28.44 3.30
N ILE A 172 3.53 -27.27 2.80
CA ILE A 172 2.23 -27.15 2.13
C ILE A 172 2.23 -27.93 0.81
N LEU A 173 3.31 -27.87 0.05
CA LEU A 173 3.42 -28.52 -1.25
C LEU A 173 3.62 -30.05 -1.14
N SER A 174 4.10 -30.58 -0.01
CA SER A 174 4.33 -32.01 0.15
C SER A 174 3.06 -32.85 -0.01
N VAL A 175 1.88 -32.27 0.21
CA VAL A 175 0.58 -32.91 -0.05
C VAL A 175 0.43 -33.35 -1.51
N LEU A 176 1.18 -32.74 -2.43
CA LEU A 176 1.16 -33.10 -3.85
C LEU A 176 1.90 -34.40 -4.11
N ASP A 177 2.83 -34.78 -3.24
CA ASP A 177 3.65 -35.96 -3.40
C ASP A 177 3.06 -37.18 -2.66
N ASP A 178 2.00 -36.96 -1.87
CA ASP A 178 1.17 -38.01 -1.27
C ASP A 178 0.42 -38.85 -2.34
N PHE A 179 -0.09 -40.02 -1.93
CA PHE A 179 -0.94 -40.87 -2.77
C PHE A 179 -2.15 -40.11 -3.33
N SER A 180 -2.54 -40.45 -4.56
CA SER A 180 -3.71 -39.84 -5.20
C SER A 180 -4.97 -40.01 -4.36
N ALA A 181 -5.83 -38.99 -4.39
CA ALA A 181 -7.16 -39.05 -3.78
C ALA A 181 -8.01 -40.19 -4.36
N SER A 182 -8.97 -40.68 -3.57
CA SER A 182 -9.98 -41.63 -4.04
C SER A 182 -10.85 -41.02 -5.14
N TRP A 183 -11.42 -41.88 -5.99
CA TRP A 183 -12.39 -41.47 -7.01
C TRP A 183 -13.57 -40.69 -6.42
N GLU A 184 -13.98 -41.00 -5.19
CA GLU A 184 -15.03 -40.26 -4.49
C GLU A 184 -14.62 -38.81 -4.18
N ASN A 185 -13.39 -38.60 -3.70
CA ASN A 185 -12.88 -37.25 -3.43
C ASN A 185 -12.71 -36.44 -4.73
N ILE A 186 -12.24 -37.09 -5.79
CA ILE A 186 -12.08 -36.49 -7.11
C ILE A 186 -13.43 -36.14 -7.74
N SER A 187 -14.44 -37.03 -7.66
CA SER A 187 -15.77 -36.76 -8.22
C SER A 187 -16.45 -35.57 -7.54
N ARG A 188 -16.28 -35.41 -6.21
CA ARG A 188 -16.75 -34.24 -5.46
C ARG A 188 -16.13 -32.93 -5.96
N LEU A 189 -14.84 -32.96 -6.30
CA LEU A 189 -14.11 -31.79 -6.79
C LEU A 189 -14.54 -31.40 -8.22
N ILE A 190 -14.74 -32.40 -9.07
CA ILE A 190 -15.12 -32.24 -10.48
C ILE A 190 -16.55 -31.71 -10.61
N GLY A 191 -17.48 -32.23 -9.81
CA GLY A 191 -18.89 -31.88 -9.90
C GLY A 191 -19.48 -32.26 -11.27
N ASP A 192 -19.99 -31.27 -12.01
CA ASP A 192 -20.66 -31.41 -13.31
C ASP A 192 -19.71 -31.27 -14.51
N VAL A 193 -18.40 -31.13 -14.29
CA VAL A 193 -17.43 -30.89 -15.36
C VAL A 193 -16.97 -32.21 -15.98
N THR A 194 -17.06 -32.34 -17.31
CA THR A 194 -16.47 -33.50 -18.01
C THR A 194 -15.01 -33.23 -18.33
N ILE A 195 -14.12 -34.15 -17.93
CA ILE A 195 -12.68 -34.08 -18.24
C ILE A 195 -12.30 -35.30 -19.08
N PRO A 196 -11.95 -35.09 -20.36
CA PRO A 196 -11.59 -36.19 -21.25
C PRO A 196 -10.39 -36.96 -20.70
N ASN A 197 -10.47 -38.29 -20.76
CA ASN A 197 -9.37 -39.20 -20.42
C ASN A 197 -8.81 -39.05 -18.99
N LEU A 198 -9.64 -38.61 -18.03
CA LEU A 198 -9.24 -38.49 -16.63
C LEU A 198 -8.78 -39.83 -16.07
N LYS A 199 -7.56 -39.87 -15.53
CA LYS A 199 -6.98 -41.04 -14.85
C LYS A 199 -6.42 -40.64 -13.48
N LEU A 200 -6.51 -41.53 -12.50
CA LEU A 200 -5.77 -41.36 -11.24
C LEU A 200 -4.29 -41.67 -11.50
N GLY A 201 -3.41 -40.72 -11.19
CA GLY A 201 -1.97 -40.92 -11.22
C GLY A 201 -1.45 -41.58 -9.94
N GLY A 202 -0.15 -41.88 -9.91
CA GLY A 202 0.51 -42.44 -8.71
C GLY A 202 0.59 -41.47 -7.52
N SER A 203 0.49 -40.17 -7.77
CA SER A 203 0.52 -39.12 -6.75
C SER A 203 -0.60 -38.11 -6.96
N MET A 204 -0.89 -37.33 -5.92
CA MET A 204 -1.84 -36.23 -5.98
C MET A 204 -1.47 -35.22 -7.07
N ARG A 205 -0.17 -34.93 -7.26
CA ARG A 205 0.36 -34.06 -8.33
C ARG A 205 -0.06 -34.54 -9.71
N ASN A 206 0.12 -35.84 -9.99
CA ASN A 206 -0.19 -36.44 -11.30
C ASN A 206 -1.69 -36.46 -11.60
N THR A 207 -2.51 -36.63 -10.57
CA THR A 207 -3.97 -36.56 -10.71
C THR A 207 -4.44 -35.12 -10.87
N LEU A 208 -3.95 -34.19 -10.04
CA LEU A 208 -4.45 -32.82 -10.00
C LEU A 208 -3.98 -31.94 -11.17
N SER A 209 -2.84 -32.26 -11.77
CA SER A 209 -2.31 -31.57 -12.95
C SER A 209 -3.27 -31.62 -14.15
N GLN A 210 -4.16 -32.62 -14.22
CA GLN A 210 -5.19 -32.75 -15.25
C GLN A 210 -6.32 -31.72 -15.08
N PHE A 211 -6.51 -31.18 -13.88
CA PHE A 211 -7.55 -30.17 -13.60
C PHE A 211 -7.06 -28.74 -13.85
N VAL A 212 -5.78 -28.48 -13.56
CA VAL A 212 -5.20 -27.14 -13.59
C VAL A 212 -4.67 -26.81 -14.99
N PRO A 213 -5.12 -25.69 -15.61
CA PRO A 213 -4.68 -25.27 -16.95
C PRO A 213 -3.15 -25.19 -17.11
N GLU A 214 -2.62 -25.72 -18.21
CA GLU A 214 -1.20 -25.57 -18.57
C GLU A 214 -0.84 -24.14 -19.00
N SER A 215 -1.85 -23.36 -19.43
CA SER A 215 -1.71 -21.95 -19.79
C SER A 215 -1.36 -21.05 -18.60
N PHE A 216 -1.50 -21.53 -17.36
CA PHE A 216 -1.20 -20.76 -16.16
C PHE A 216 0.29 -20.86 -15.81
N PRO A 217 0.90 -19.82 -15.19
CA PRO A 217 2.30 -19.90 -14.75
C PRO A 217 2.54 -21.08 -13.80
N ASN A 218 3.68 -21.77 -13.92
CA ASN A 218 3.96 -22.98 -13.13
C ASN A 218 3.81 -22.79 -11.61
N GLN A 219 4.26 -21.66 -11.07
CA GLN A 219 4.07 -21.34 -9.65
C GLN A 219 2.59 -21.29 -9.25
N ILE A 220 1.76 -20.64 -10.07
CA ILE A 220 0.31 -20.57 -9.86
C ILE A 220 -0.32 -21.96 -9.97
N ARG A 221 0.16 -22.78 -10.91
CA ARG A 221 -0.32 -24.15 -11.08
C ARG A 221 -0.05 -25.00 -9.83
N GLU A 222 1.15 -24.93 -9.26
CA GLU A 222 1.49 -25.62 -8.02
C GLU A 222 0.60 -25.20 -6.86
N GLU A 223 0.38 -23.90 -6.68
CA GLU A 223 -0.49 -23.36 -5.62
C GLU A 223 -1.95 -23.83 -5.79
N LEU A 224 -2.46 -23.84 -7.01
CA LEU A 224 -3.80 -24.33 -7.32
C LEU A 224 -3.92 -25.83 -7.06
N MET A 225 -2.95 -26.64 -7.49
CA MET A 225 -2.95 -28.07 -7.19
C MET A 225 -2.94 -28.31 -5.67
N ALA A 226 -2.07 -27.61 -4.93
CA ALA A 226 -2.01 -27.75 -3.48
C ALA A 226 -3.35 -27.36 -2.85
N PHE A 227 -3.96 -26.26 -3.30
CA PHE A 227 -5.27 -25.85 -2.83
C PHE A 227 -6.34 -26.93 -3.06
N LEU A 228 -6.42 -27.49 -4.27
CA LEU A 228 -7.38 -28.54 -4.60
C LEU A 228 -7.17 -29.80 -3.76
N ALA A 229 -5.90 -30.18 -3.51
CA ALA A 229 -5.54 -31.30 -2.63
C ALA A 229 -6.01 -31.08 -1.18
N TYR A 230 -5.92 -29.84 -0.67
CA TYR A 230 -6.43 -29.50 0.65
C TYR A 230 -7.96 -29.40 0.67
N ALA A 231 -8.58 -28.92 -0.42
CA ALA A 231 -10.02 -28.69 -0.46
C ALA A 231 -10.84 -29.99 -0.46
N ILE A 232 -10.27 -31.10 -0.93
CA ILE A 232 -10.91 -32.42 -0.86
C ILE A 232 -10.87 -33.06 0.55
N LYS A 233 -10.09 -32.50 1.48
CA LYS A 233 -10.05 -33.00 2.86
C LYS A 233 -11.35 -32.59 3.57
N PRO A 234 -12.12 -33.54 4.13
CA PRO A 234 -13.47 -33.27 4.64
C PRO A 234 -13.51 -32.47 5.96
N GLU A 235 -12.38 -32.32 6.64
CA GLU A 235 -12.30 -31.73 7.97
C GLU A 235 -11.75 -30.31 7.95
N ILE A 236 -12.22 -29.51 8.92
CA ILE A 236 -11.60 -28.22 9.23
C ILE A 236 -10.16 -28.49 9.63
N LEU A 237 -9.23 -27.68 9.15
CA LEU A 237 -7.89 -27.69 9.71
C LEU A 237 -8.03 -27.24 11.18
N MET A 238 -8.00 -28.18 12.12
CA MET A 238 -8.17 -27.94 13.57
C MET A 238 -7.03 -27.10 14.18
N GLU A 239 -6.13 -26.62 13.33
CA GLU A 239 -5.09 -25.64 13.64
C GLU A 239 -5.69 -24.27 13.99
N ASP A 240 -4.89 -23.46 14.69
CA ASP A 240 -5.18 -22.04 14.88
C ASP A 240 -5.27 -21.32 13.50
N PRO A 241 -6.38 -20.64 13.17
CA PRO A 241 -6.47 -19.81 11.97
C PRO A 241 -5.33 -18.82 11.80
N VAL A 242 -4.76 -18.33 12.91
CA VAL A 242 -3.63 -17.42 12.91
C VAL A 242 -2.36 -18.10 12.41
N ASN A 243 -1.95 -19.20 13.04
CA ASN A 243 -0.76 -19.96 12.67
C ASN A 243 -0.84 -20.43 11.22
N PHE A 244 -2.00 -20.98 10.84
CA PHE A 244 -2.27 -21.43 9.49
C PHE A 244 -2.13 -20.29 8.48
N SER A 245 -2.69 -19.11 8.80
CA SER A 245 -2.64 -17.96 7.89
C SER A 245 -1.22 -17.44 7.69
N PHE A 246 -0.39 -17.45 8.73
CA PHE A 246 1.03 -17.10 8.61
C PHE A 246 1.81 -18.12 7.80
N ARG A 247 1.61 -19.43 8.05
CA ARG A 247 2.26 -20.49 7.26
C ARG A 247 1.90 -20.38 5.77
N ALA A 248 0.64 -20.07 5.47
CA ALA A 248 0.15 -19.92 4.11
C ALA A 248 0.60 -18.62 3.40
N GLN A 249 1.32 -17.70 4.06
CA GLN A 249 1.83 -16.47 3.42
C GLN A 249 2.88 -16.76 2.33
N SER A 250 3.59 -17.89 2.42
CA SER A 250 4.56 -18.32 1.41
C SER A 250 3.92 -18.70 0.06
N LEU A 251 2.59 -18.88 0.03
CA LEU A 251 1.79 -19.26 -1.14
C LEU A 251 0.50 -18.41 -1.17
N GLN A 252 0.59 -17.20 -1.70
CA GLN A 252 -0.46 -16.18 -1.58
C GLN A 252 -1.80 -16.60 -2.19
N LEU A 253 -1.80 -17.27 -3.36
CA LEU A 253 -3.03 -17.73 -4.00
C LEU A 253 -3.65 -18.87 -3.19
N PHE A 254 -2.84 -19.84 -2.78
CA PHE A 254 -3.26 -20.93 -1.89
C PHE A 254 -3.92 -20.37 -0.62
N GLY A 255 -3.22 -19.49 0.11
CA GLY A 255 -3.67 -18.94 1.38
C GLY A 255 -5.01 -18.19 1.27
N ASN A 256 -5.24 -17.46 0.18
CA ASN A 256 -6.52 -16.80 -0.08
C ASN A 256 -7.66 -17.80 -0.29
N LEU A 257 -7.47 -18.78 -1.18
CA LEU A 257 -8.51 -19.74 -1.54
C LEU A 257 -8.85 -20.67 -0.37
N ILE A 258 -7.84 -21.16 0.36
CA ILE A 258 -8.05 -22.11 1.44
C ILE A 258 -8.75 -21.46 2.65
N ARG A 259 -8.45 -20.20 2.99
CA ARG A 259 -9.22 -19.46 4.02
C ARG A 259 -10.69 -19.38 3.65
N GLY A 260 -10.98 -19.04 2.40
CA GLY A 260 -12.33 -19.02 1.87
C GLY A 260 -13.03 -20.37 1.94
N HIS A 261 -12.34 -21.43 1.51
CA HIS A 261 -12.84 -22.81 1.58
C HIS A 261 -13.13 -23.25 3.02
N GLN A 262 -12.25 -22.94 3.97
CA GLN A 262 -12.46 -23.23 5.39
C GLN A 262 -13.72 -22.53 5.95
N ARG A 263 -14.08 -21.35 5.43
CA ARG A 263 -15.38 -20.73 5.75
C ARG A 263 -16.55 -21.58 5.26
N CYS A 264 -16.48 -22.13 4.05
CA CYS A 264 -17.51 -23.04 3.53
C CYS A 264 -17.67 -24.30 4.40
N VAL A 265 -16.56 -25.00 4.65
CA VAL A 265 -16.53 -26.23 5.46
C VAL A 265 -17.05 -25.94 6.87
N SER A 266 -16.61 -24.84 7.46
CA SER A 266 -17.06 -24.49 8.80
C SER A 266 -18.54 -24.18 8.83
N SER A 267 -19.06 -23.36 7.91
CA SER A 267 -20.50 -23.02 7.82
C SER A 267 -21.39 -24.13 7.26
N LYS A 268 -20.84 -25.26 6.82
CA LYS A 268 -21.59 -26.33 6.11
C LYS A 268 -22.29 -25.81 4.85
N THR A 269 -21.73 -24.79 4.19
CA THR A 269 -22.24 -24.29 2.91
C THR A 269 -21.55 -24.99 1.76
N LYS A 270 -22.24 -25.13 0.63
CA LYS A 270 -21.64 -25.68 -0.59
C LYS A 270 -20.45 -24.80 -1.01
N TRP A 271 -19.28 -25.43 -1.16
CA TRP A 271 -18.11 -24.80 -1.74
C TRP A 271 -18.31 -24.38 -3.21
N PRO A 272 -17.61 -23.33 -3.69
CA PRO A 272 -17.63 -22.95 -5.10
C PRO A 272 -17.18 -24.09 -6.03
N PRO A 273 -17.71 -24.18 -7.26
CA PRO A 273 -17.33 -25.20 -8.22
C PRO A 273 -15.95 -24.88 -8.85
N TYR A 274 -14.88 -25.12 -8.09
CA TYR A 274 -13.53 -24.65 -8.44
C TYR A 274 -13.07 -25.08 -9.83
N ILE A 275 -13.23 -26.35 -10.18
CA ILE A 275 -12.77 -26.88 -11.49
C ILE A 275 -13.53 -26.25 -12.65
N LYS A 276 -14.85 -26.07 -12.50
CA LYS A 276 -15.68 -25.39 -13.49
C LYS A 276 -15.19 -23.98 -13.74
N TYR A 277 -14.91 -23.23 -12.68
CA TYR A 277 -14.47 -21.84 -12.79
C TYR A 277 -13.04 -21.72 -13.31
N LEU A 278 -12.14 -22.65 -12.98
CA LEU A 278 -10.82 -22.73 -13.59
C LEU A 278 -10.91 -22.89 -15.11
N LYS A 279 -11.76 -23.83 -15.59
CA LYS A 279 -11.95 -24.08 -17.03
C LYS A 279 -12.65 -22.93 -17.75
N LEU A 280 -13.63 -22.28 -17.11
CA LEU A 280 -14.27 -21.08 -17.67
C LEU A 280 -13.30 -19.90 -17.74
N ALA A 281 -12.48 -19.71 -16.70
CA ALA A 281 -11.48 -18.66 -16.67
C ALA A 281 -10.42 -18.86 -17.76
N GLU A 282 -9.88 -20.07 -17.90
CA GLU A 282 -8.95 -20.46 -18.96
C GLU A 282 -9.49 -20.09 -20.36
N ARG A 283 -10.77 -20.35 -20.61
CA ARG A 283 -11.45 -20.03 -21.87
C ARG A 283 -11.86 -18.57 -22.01
N LYS A 284 -11.58 -17.72 -21.00
CA LYS A 284 -12.05 -16.33 -20.90
C LYS A 284 -13.57 -16.19 -20.97
N GLN A 285 -14.28 -17.22 -20.50
CA GLN A 285 -15.75 -17.30 -20.47
C GLN A 285 -16.32 -17.08 -19.06
N LEU A 286 -15.46 -16.91 -18.04
CA LEU A 286 -15.90 -16.60 -16.69
C LEU A 286 -16.37 -15.14 -16.63
N GLN A 287 -17.58 -14.92 -16.10
CA GLN A 287 -18.10 -13.58 -15.87
C GLN A 287 -17.16 -12.79 -14.96
N GLN A 288 -17.00 -11.51 -15.27
CA GLN A 288 -16.19 -10.60 -14.46
C GLN A 288 -16.73 -10.52 -13.02
N PRO A 289 -15.85 -10.33 -12.02
CA PRO A 289 -16.27 -10.07 -10.65
C PRO A 289 -17.13 -8.79 -10.57
N ILE A 290 -18.05 -8.73 -9.61
CA ILE A 290 -18.84 -7.54 -9.25
C ILE A 290 -17.91 -6.44 -8.70
N ALA A 291 -16.88 -6.81 -7.93
CA ALA A 291 -16.02 -5.85 -7.23
C ALA A 291 -14.95 -5.17 -8.11
N THR A 292 -14.73 -5.62 -9.35
CA THR A 292 -13.64 -5.11 -10.19
C THR A 292 -13.99 -3.77 -10.84
N LEU A 293 -13.48 -2.69 -10.24
CA LEU A 293 -13.54 -1.33 -10.78
C LEU A 293 -12.15 -0.75 -11.11
N HIS A 294 -11.08 -1.55 -11.12
CA HIS A 294 -9.74 -1.10 -11.50
C HIS A 294 -9.01 -2.10 -12.40
N ALA A 295 -8.57 -1.60 -13.56
CA ALA A 295 -7.72 -2.21 -14.59
C ALA A 295 -8.23 -3.53 -15.18
N HIS A 296 -7.99 -3.75 -16.47
CA HIS A 296 -8.28 -5.03 -17.10
C HIS A 296 -7.58 -6.15 -16.30
N LEU A 297 -8.35 -7.02 -15.63
CA LEU A 297 -7.80 -8.27 -15.13
C LEU A 297 -7.45 -9.10 -16.36
N ASP A 298 -6.23 -8.95 -16.86
CA ASP A 298 -5.82 -9.63 -18.08
C ASP A 298 -5.53 -11.12 -17.83
N SER A 299 -5.30 -11.49 -16.55
CA SER A 299 -4.90 -12.84 -16.21
C SER A 299 -6.09 -13.74 -15.83
N PRO A 300 -6.32 -14.84 -16.56
CA PRO A 300 -7.40 -15.79 -16.27
C PRO A 300 -7.44 -16.29 -14.81
N TRP A 301 -6.29 -16.59 -14.22
CA TRP A 301 -6.24 -17.13 -12.86
C TRP A 301 -6.62 -16.08 -11.79
N ASP A 302 -6.42 -14.80 -12.07
CA ASP A 302 -6.85 -13.73 -11.13
C ASP A 302 -8.36 -13.52 -11.21
N ILE A 303 -8.95 -13.54 -12.41
CA ILE A 303 -10.42 -13.54 -12.59
C ILE A 303 -11.04 -14.71 -11.82
N PHE A 304 -10.45 -15.91 -11.95
CA PHE A 304 -10.87 -17.09 -11.18
C PHE A 304 -10.82 -16.83 -9.66
N ARG A 305 -9.69 -16.36 -9.14
CA ARG A 305 -9.48 -16.08 -7.72
C ARG A 305 -10.55 -15.15 -7.18
N GLN A 306 -10.78 -14.03 -7.87
CA GLN A 306 -11.74 -13.02 -7.42
C GLN A 306 -13.18 -13.53 -7.49
N LYS A 307 -13.54 -14.25 -8.56
CA LYS A 307 -14.89 -14.79 -8.69
C LYS A 307 -15.21 -15.83 -7.63
N VAL A 308 -14.24 -16.69 -7.31
CA VAL A 308 -14.38 -17.67 -6.23
C VAL A 308 -14.53 -16.97 -4.87
N ASN A 309 -13.80 -15.88 -4.64
CA ASN A 309 -13.92 -15.10 -3.40
C ASN A 309 -15.32 -14.52 -3.16
N GLU A 310 -16.04 -14.13 -4.21
CA GLU A 310 -17.43 -13.64 -4.12
C GLU A 310 -18.42 -14.70 -3.63
N LEU A 311 -18.12 -15.97 -3.89
CA LEU A 311 -19.00 -17.09 -3.54
C LEU A 311 -18.75 -17.66 -2.14
N PHE A 312 -17.69 -17.22 -1.46
CA PHE A 312 -17.43 -17.66 -0.10
C PHE A 312 -18.40 -17.03 0.90
N PRO A 313 -18.74 -17.72 2.00
CA PRO A 313 -19.56 -17.15 3.06
C PRO A 313 -19.02 -15.82 3.57
N ASN A 314 -19.88 -14.82 3.63
CA ASN A 314 -19.54 -13.51 4.13
C ASN A 314 -19.62 -13.50 5.67
N TRP A 315 -18.47 -13.34 6.33
CA TRP A 315 -18.40 -13.27 7.80
C TRP A 315 -17.99 -11.89 8.29
N ILE A 316 -18.13 -10.85 7.45
CA ILE A 316 -17.76 -9.48 7.82
C ILE A 316 -18.54 -9.00 9.06
N GLY A 317 -19.83 -9.33 9.19
CA GLY A 317 -20.64 -8.98 10.38
C GLY A 317 -20.05 -9.54 11.68
N THR A 318 -19.50 -10.76 11.65
CA THR A 318 -18.80 -11.35 12.81
C THR A 318 -17.53 -10.57 13.18
N ALA A 319 -16.75 -10.14 12.18
CA ALA A 319 -15.56 -9.33 12.39
C ALA A 319 -15.92 -7.90 12.85
N ILE A 320 -16.98 -7.30 12.31
CA ILE A 320 -17.51 -6.00 12.72
C ILE A 320 -17.98 -6.03 14.18
N ASN A 321 -18.68 -7.08 14.60
CA ASN A 321 -19.10 -7.24 15.99
C ASN A 321 -17.89 -7.31 16.94
N SER A 322 -16.84 -8.02 16.53
CA SER A 322 -15.58 -8.05 17.28
C SER A 322 -14.93 -6.66 17.37
N ALA A 323 -14.92 -5.88 16.29
CA ALA A 323 -14.41 -4.51 16.28
C ALA A 323 -15.27 -3.56 17.14
N ARG A 324 -16.60 -3.69 17.12
CA ARG A 324 -17.53 -2.93 17.99
C ARG A 324 -17.23 -3.17 19.46
N GLU A 325 -17.03 -4.43 19.87
CA GLU A 325 -16.67 -4.79 21.24
C GLU A 325 -15.35 -4.14 21.68
N LEU A 326 -14.33 -4.17 20.81
CA LEU A 326 -13.04 -3.54 21.10
C LEU A 326 -13.13 -2.02 21.21
N ASN A 327 -13.89 -1.36 20.33
CA ASN A 327 -14.11 0.09 20.38
C ASN A 327 -14.84 0.55 21.65
N LYS A 328 -15.68 -0.30 22.26
CA LYS A 328 -16.35 -0.03 23.55
C LYS A 328 -15.42 -0.09 24.76
N SER A 329 -14.24 -0.70 24.64
CA SER A 329 -13.34 -0.93 25.78
C SER A 329 -12.63 0.32 26.31
N GLU A 330 -12.62 1.42 25.54
CA GLU A 330 -11.90 2.68 25.83
C GLU A 330 -10.42 2.48 26.20
N LYS A 331 -9.82 1.37 25.76
CA LYS A 331 -8.43 1.01 26.02
C LYS A 331 -7.77 0.47 24.77
N VAL A 332 -6.45 0.54 24.76
CA VAL A 332 -5.63 -0.13 23.74
C VAL A 332 -5.57 -1.63 24.06
N VAL A 333 -6.04 -2.45 23.13
CA VAL A 333 -6.17 -3.90 23.21
C VAL A 333 -5.44 -4.48 22.00
N THR A 334 -4.31 -5.12 22.26
CA THR A 334 -3.40 -5.66 21.23
C THR A 334 -3.45 -7.18 21.19
N ARG A 335 -4.64 -7.76 21.35
CA ARG A 335 -4.87 -9.21 21.30
C ARG A 335 -6.12 -9.50 20.50
N MET A 336 -6.16 -10.66 19.86
CA MET A 336 -7.37 -11.11 19.16
C MET A 336 -8.53 -11.30 20.16
N PRO A 337 -9.76 -10.83 19.86
CA PRO A 337 -10.94 -11.03 20.73
C PRO A 337 -11.23 -12.50 21.02
N ALA A 338 -11.11 -13.34 19.99
CA ALA A 338 -11.20 -14.79 20.08
C ALA A 338 -9.80 -15.39 20.27
N THR A 339 -9.46 -15.81 21.49
CA THR A 339 -8.18 -16.47 21.82
C THR A 339 -8.13 -17.91 21.30
N PHE A 340 -6.94 -18.43 20.97
CA PHE A 340 -6.75 -19.82 20.53
C PHE A 340 -7.32 -20.86 21.50
N SER A 341 -7.09 -20.70 22.81
CA SER A 341 -7.58 -21.63 23.84
C SER A 341 -9.11 -21.77 23.85
N ARG A 342 -9.83 -20.67 23.60
CA ARG A 342 -11.30 -20.66 23.44
C ARG A 342 -11.73 -21.23 22.09
N ALA A 343 -11.00 -20.92 21.01
CA ALA A 343 -11.28 -21.43 19.67
C ALA A 343 -11.16 -22.97 19.61
N LYS A 344 -10.17 -23.56 20.28
CA LYS A 344 -9.99 -25.02 20.36
C LYS A 344 -11.20 -25.74 20.99
N ARG A 345 -11.94 -25.06 21.86
CA ARG A 345 -13.09 -25.61 22.59
C ARG A 345 -14.43 -25.33 21.92
N SER A 346 -14.47 -24.45 20.91
CA SER A 346 -15.73 -24.02 20.30
C SER A 346 -15.55 -23.66 18.83
N LYS A 347 -16.26 -24.40 17.96
CA LYS A 347 -16.33 -24.11 16.52
C LYS A 347 -16.82 -22.69 16.24
N ARG A 348 -17.73 -22.15 17.06
CA ARG A 348 -18.21 -20.76 16.93
C ARG A 348 -17.08 -19.76 17.15
N VAL A 349 -16.31 -19.91 18.23
CA VAL A 349 -15.17 -19.03 18.54
C VAL A 349 -14.04 -19.19 17.53
N TRP A 350 -13.84 -20.40 16.99
CA TRP A 350 -12.91 -20.63 15.89
C TRP A 350 -13.32 -19.85 14.64
N ARG A 351 -14.62 -19.82 14.29
CA ARG A 351 -15.14 -18.99 13.18
C ARG A 351 -14.91 -17.50 13.42
N GLU A 352 -15.18 -17.02 14.63
CA GLU A 352 -14.92 -15.62 15.02
C GLU A 352 -13.44 -15.26 14.83
N ARG A 353 -12.52 -16.14 15.26
CA ARG A 353 -11.08 -15.96 15.07
C ARG A 353 -10.69 -15.95 13.58
N LEU A 354 -11.19 -16.88 12.77
CA LEU A 354 -10.94 -16.89 11.32
C LEU A 354 -11.55 -15.68 10.61
N ALA A 355 -12.74 -15.21 11.04
CA ALA A 355 -13.38 -14.02 10.48
C ALA A 355 -12.51 -12.78 10.73
N ALA A 356 -12.02 -12.59 11.96
CA ALA A 356 -11.13 -11.49 12.31
C ALA A 356 -9.83 -11.49 11.49
N VAL A 357 -9.25 -12.67 11.22
CA VAL A 357 -8.07 -12.80 10.33
C VAL A 357 -8.43 -12.51 8.88
N SER A 358 -9.51 -13.10 8.37
CA SER A 358 -9.90 -13.02 6.95
C SER A 358 -10.35 -11.62 6.54
N HIS A 359 -10.93 -10.86 7.46
CA HIS A 359 -11.38 -9.48 7.25
C HIS A 359 -10.44 -8.44 7.86
N GLY A 360 -9.21 -8.83 8.21
CA GLY A 360 -8.15 -7.89 8.57
C GLY A 360 -8.47 -7.01 9.78
N LEU A 361 -8.99 -7.58 10.87
CA LEU A 361 -9.24 -6.84 12.11
C LEU A 361 -7.95 -6.19 12.61
N ARG A 362 -7.96 -4.86 12.72
CA ARG A 362 -6.75 -4.08 13.03
C ARG A 362 -7.02 -2.91 13.96
N ILE A 363 -5.95 -2.48 14.61
CA ILE A 363 -5.87 -1.24 15.37
C ILE A 363 -5.44 -0.13 14.43
N ARG A 364 -6.15 0.99 14.45
CA ARG A 364 -5.80 2.17 13.66
C ARG A 364 -5.73 3.41 14.53
N GLY A 365 -4.61 4.11 14.40
CA GLY A 365 -4.33 5.37 15.08
C GLY A 365 -4.62 6.57 14.20
N HIS A 366 -5.23 7.61 14.77
CA HIS A 366 -5.27 8.95 14.18
C HIS A 366 -4.37 9.87 15.01
N ILE A 367 -3.30 10.38 14.40
CA ILE A 367 -2.30 11.18 15.11
C ILE A 367 -2.77 12.63 15.19
N ASN A 368 -2.65 13.20 16.39
CA ASN A 368 -2.86 14.62 16.59
C ASN A 368 -1.60 15.40 16.24
N PHE A 369 -1.48 15.81 14.97
CA PHE A 369 -0.32 16.53 14.46
C PHE A 369 0.05 17.77 15.28
N LYS A 370 -0.95 18.49 15.79
CA LYS A 370 -0.73 19.74 16.54
C LYS A 370 0.01 19.50 17.85
N ILE A 371 -0.34 18.43 18.57
CA ILE A 371 0.34 18.06 19.83
C ILE A 371 1.81 17.76 19.57
N ILE A 372 2.14 17.14 18.44
CA ILE A 372 3.53 16.80 18.10
C ILE A 372 4.26 17.91 17.33
N GLY A 373 3.69 19.11 17.18
CA GLY A 373 4.34 20.23 16.49
C GLY A 373 4.36 20.13 14.96
N LEU A 374 3.52 19.30 14.36
CA LEU A 374 3.36 19.15 12.92
C LEU A 374 2.04 19.77 12.42
N THR A 375 2.01 20.09 11.14
CA THR A 375 0.82 20.53 10.41
C THR A 375 0.66 19.73 9.12
N GLU A 376 -0.54 19.75 8.55
CA GLU A 376 -0.84 19.12 7.27
C GLU A 376 -1.07 20.17 6.19
N LEU A 377 -0.44 19.97 5.04
CA LEU A 377 -0.68 20.72 3.82
C LEU A 377 -1.34 19.82 2.77
N LEU A 378 -2.31 20.36 2.07
CA LEU A 378 -3.01 19.69 1.00
C LEU A 378 -2.81 20.45 -0.31
N TYR A 379 -2.29 19.77 -1.31
CA TYR A 379 -2.22 20.27 -2.67
C TYR A 379 -3.22 19.50 -3.55
N LEU A 380 -4.05 20.24 -4.28
CA LEU A 380 -4.95 19.69 -5.30
C LEU A 380 -4.51 20.19 -6.67
N GLY A 381 -3.98 19.29 -7.51
CA GLY A 381 -3.58 19.66 -8.86
C GLY A 381 -2.77 18.58 -9.56
N ALA A 382 -2.33 18.87 -10.79
CA ALA A 382 -1.57 17.92 -11.61
C ALA A 382 -0.07 18.24 -11.67
N ALA A 383 0.38 19.29 -10.96
CA ALA A 383 1.70 19.89 -11.21
C ALA A 383 2.85 19.17 -10.47
N TYR A 384 2.67 18.82 -9.19
CA TYR A 384 3.77 18.40 -8.30
C TYR A 384 3.68 16.92 -7.91
N ARG A 385 3.86 16.02 -8.88
CA ARG A 385 3.53 14.58 -8.76
C ARG A 385 4.55 13.72 -8.00
N TRP A 386 5.73 14.26 -7.65
CA TRP A 386 6.81 13.42 -7.14
C TRP A 386 6.70 13.27 -5.63
N PRO A 387 6.79 12.03 -5.12
CA PRO A 387 6.87 11.83 -3.69
C PRO A 387 8.16 12.46 -3.14
N HIS A 388 8.06 12.97 -1.92
CA HIS A 388 9.17 13.52 -1.14
C HIS A 388 8.96 13.17 0.34
N GLN A 389 9.96 13.38 1.18
CA GLN A 389 9.93 12.97 2.58
C GLN A 389 8.72 13.46 3.41
N HIS A 390 8.11 14.61 3.11
CA HIS A 390 6.92 15.06 3.85
C HIS A 390 5.60 14.45 3.33
N MET A 391 5.61 13.70 2.23
CA MET A 391 4.41 13.17 1.59
C MET A 391 3.72 12.10 2.45
N LYS A 392 2.51 12.32 2.91
CA LYS A 392 1.70 11.33 3.65
C LYS A 392 1.01 10.36 2.68
N PHE A 393 0.32 10.89 1.67
CA PHE A 393 -0.27 10.09 0.60
C PHE A 393 -0.54 10.92 -0.66
N ILE A 394 -0.69 10.21 -1.79
CA ILE A 394 -1.05 10.74 -3.10
C ILE A 394 -2.26 9.95 -3.62
N ALA A 395 -3.30 10.65 -4.09
CA ALA A 395 -4.44 10.04 -4.74
C ALA A 395 -4.68 10.68 -6.12
N LYS A 396 -4.66 9.88 -7.18
CA LYS A 396 -5.12 10.30 -8.52
C LYS A 396 -6.64 10.22 -8.57
N LEU A 397 -7.30 11.29 -9.01
CA LEU A 397 -8.76 11.36 -9.08
C LEU A 397 -9.27 11.25 -10.52
N GLY A 398 -10.32 10.45 -10.74
CA GLY A 398 -10.98 10.31 -12.04
C GLY A 398 -10.24 9.40 -13.03
N LEU A 399 -10.94 9.02 -14.09
CA LEU A 399 -10.52 7.95 -15.02
C LEU A 399 -10.01 8.45 -16.40
N SER A 400 -10.28 9.70 -16.81
CA SER A 400 -10.33 10.01 -18.26
C SER A 400 -9.95 11.44 -18.69
N SER A 401 -9.04 12.14 -18.00
CA SER A 401 -8.48 13.39 -18.55
C SER A 401 -6.96 13.27 -18.75
N ASP A 402 -6.43 13.94 -19.78
CA ASP A 402 -4.99 14.04 -20.06
C ASP A 402 -4.20 14.62 -18.87
N ASN A 403 -4.90 15.32 -17.96
CA ASN A 403 -4.37 15.81 -16.69
C ASN A 403 -5.38 15.58 -15.54
N PRO A 404 -5.38 14.39 -14.92
CA PRO A 404 -6.24 14.12 -13.77
C PRO A 404 -5.71 14.90 -12.55
N PRO A 405 -6.59 15.50 -11.73
CA PRO A 405 -6.16 16.15 -10.50
C PRO A 405 -5.66 15.11 -9.51
N HIS A 406 -4.62 15.46 -8.77
CA HIS A 406 -4.09 14.65 -7.69
C HIS A 406 -4.31 15.36 -6.36
N ILE A 407 -4.69 14.59 -5.33
CA ILE A 407 -4.66 15.04 -3.94
C ILE A 407 -3.33 14.61 -3.36
N HIS A 408 -2.50 15.57 -2.96
CA HIS A 408 -1.28 15.31 -2.20
C HIS A 408 -1.47 15.85 -0.80
N VAL A 409 -1.34 14.96 0.19
CA VAL A 409 -1.35 15.36 1.59
C VAL A 409 0.07 15.22 2.12
N MET A 410 0.58 16.28 2.72
CA MET A 410 1.93 16.37 3.26
C MET A 410 1.85 16.71 4.75
N THR A 411 2.74 16.14 5.54
CA THR A 411 2.87 16.42 6.97
C THR A 411 4.25 16.97 7.26
N MET A 412 4.36 18.12 7.92
CA MET A 412 5.62 18.84 8.11
C MET A 412 5.55 19.83 9.29
N PRO A 413 6.69 20.32 9.80
CA PRO A 413 6.68 21.40 10.79
C PRO A 413 6.16 22.72 10.19
N GLN A 414 5.71 23.64 11.05
CA GLN A 414 5.10 24.91 10.62
C GLN A 414 6.05 25.77 9.75
N THR A 415 7.35 25.76 10.05
CA THR A 415 8.39 26.49 9.29
C THR A 415 8.45 26.06 7.83
N ALA A 416 8.48 24.74 7.58
CA ALA A 416 8.40 24.15 6.26
C ALA A 416 7.08 24.49 5.55
N ALA A 417 5.96 24.43 6.28
CA ALA A 417 4.66 24.73 5.73
C ALA A 417 4.53 26.18 5.25
N GLU A 418 5.09 27.12 5.99
CA GLU A 418 5.14 28.53 5.60
C GLU A 418 6.00 28.76 4.35
N ARG A 419 7.15 28.09 4.25
CA ARG A 419 7.98 28.15 3.03
C ARG A 419 7.19 27.65 1.83
N ILE A 420 6.54 26.48 1.91
CA ILE A 420 5.75 25.95 0.79
C ILE A 420 4.61 26.89 0.40
N LYS A 421 3.84 27.42 1.36
CA LYS A 421 2.73 28.36 1.09
C LYS A 421 3.19 29.62 0.35
N ARG A 422 4.40 30.12 0.61
CA ARG A 422 4.99 31.26 -0.12
C ARG A 422 5.32 30.92 -1.57
N PHE A 423 5.70 29.68 -1.86
CA PHE A 423 6.03 29.23 -3.23
C PHE A 423 4.81 28.77 -4.03
N LEU A 424 3.82 28.18 -3.37
CA LEU A 424 2.60 27.62 -3.96
C LEU A 424 1.34 28.18 -3.30
N PRO A 425 0.70 29.20 -3.91
CA PRO A 425 -0.49 29.82 -3.33
C PRO A 425 -1.72 28.89 -3.29
N ASN A 426 -1.75 27.84 -4.14
CA ASN A 426 -2.88 26.91 -4.24
C ASN A 426 -2.79 25.73 -3.25
N VAL A 427 -1.93 25.82 -2.23
CA VAL A 427 -1.82 24.81 -1.16
C VAL A 427 -2.69 25.20 0.02
N ILE A 428 -3.46 24.24 0.52
CA ILE A 428 -4.42 24.41 1.61
C ILE A 428 -3.77 23.92 2.90
N GLU A 429 -3.70 24.78 3.90
CA GLU A 429 -3.34 24.35 5.26
C GLU A 429 -4.53 23.71 5.94
N VAL A 430 -4.38 22.43 6.32
CA VAL A 430 -5.42 21.66 7.01
C VAL A 430 -5.42 22.06 8.47
N ALA A 431 -6.40 22.86 8.87
CA ALA A 431 -6.53 23.33 10.25
C ALA A 431 -7.27 22.32 11.14
N TRP A 432 -8.08 21.47 10.53
CA TRP A 432 -8.87 20.46 11.20
C TRP A 432 -8.96 19.19 10.37
N SER A 433 -8.67 18.05 11.00
CA SER A 433 -8.78 16.74 10.38
C SER A 433 -9.29 15.72 11.39
N ILE A 434 -10.23 14.87 10.98
CA ILE A 434 -10.64 13.71 11.77
C ILE A 434 -10.91 12.53 10.86
N ARG A 435 -10.71 11.34 11.42
CA ARG A 435 -11.15 10.09 10.85
C ARG A 435 -12.29 9.50 11.67
N SER A 436 -13.30 8.95 11.01
CA SER A 436 -14.38 8.18 11.64
C SER A 436 -14.48 6.77 11.06
N VAL A 437 -15.00 5.86 11.88
CA VAL A 437 -15.34 4.48 11.54
C VAL A 437 -16.70 4.17 12.16
N ASN A 438 -17.74 4.02 11.34
CA ASN A 438 -19.12 3.85 11.80
C ASN A 438 -19.59 2.42 11.58
N LEU A 439 -19.11 1.52 12.44
CA LEU A 439 -19.43 0.10 12.37
C LEU A 439 -20.94 -0.16 12.49
N ASP A 440 -21.68 0.70 13.20
CA ASP A 440 -23.13 0.57 13.45
C ASP A 440 -24.00 0.74 12.19
N LEU A 441 -23.42 1.22 11.08
CA LEU A 441 -24.11 1.27 9.78
C LEU A 441 -24.23 -0.11 9.11
N TYR A 442 -23.48 -1.12 9.56
CA TYR A 442 -23.59 -2.47 9.02
C TYR A 442 -24.80 -3.22 9.61
N SER A 443 -25.68 -3.67 8.74
CA SER A 443 -26.83 -4.51 9.09
C SER A 443 -26.50 -5.98 8.88
N ASP A 444 -26.53 -6.76 9.96
CA ASP A 444 -26.36 -8.22 9.92
C ASP A 444 -27.55 -8.88 9.18
N GLU A 445 -28.75 -8.29 9.23
CA GLU A 445 -29.95 -8.81 8.54
C GLU A 445 -29.85 -8.68 7.02
N LEU A 446 -29.31 -7.55 6.54
CA LEU A 446 -29.13 -7.28 5.11
C LEU A 446 -27.76 -7.73 4.59
N GLU A 447 -26.89 -8.21 5.48
CA GLU A 447 -25.46 -8.49 5.24
C GLU A 447 -24.70 -7.36 4.52
N ASN A 448 -25.16 -6.11 4.69
CA ASN A 448 -24.73 -4.95 3.93
C ASN A 448 -24.67 -3.66 4.76
N TRP A 449 -23.96 -2.67 4.25
CA TRP A 449 -23.86 -1.33 4.84
C TRP A 449 -25.09 -0.50 4.47
N VAL A 450 -25.82 -0.01 5.48
CA VAL A 450 -26.99 0.83 5.32
C VAL A 450 -26.56 2.29 5.40
N ILE A 451 -26.37 2.91 4.23
CA ILE A 451 -25.92 4.30 4.10
C ILE A 451 -27.15 5.20 3.89
N PRO A 452 -27.49 6.11 4.83
CA PRO A 452 -28.67 6.95 4.70
C PRO A 452 -28.41 8.13 3.74
N VAL A 453 -28.42 7.86 2.43
CA VAL A 453 -28.15 8.85 1.36
C VAL A 453 -29.01 10.11 1.52
N ASN A 454 -30.29 9.96 1.83
CA ASN A 454 -31.21 11.09 2.04
C ASN A 454 -30.83 11.97 3.23
N GLN A 455 -30.22 11.42 4.29
CA GLN A 455 -29.77 12.24 5.42
C GLN A 455 -28.52 13.04 5.04
N ILE A 456 -27.60 12.42 4.29
CA ILE A 456 -26.39 13.09 3.78
C ILE A 456 -26.78 14.22 2.83
N THR A 457 -27.68 14.00 1.87
CA THR A 457 -28.10 15.05 0.93
C THR A 457 -28.87 16.18 1.62
N LYS A 458 -29.79 15.87 2.54
CA LYS A 458 -30.50 16.89 3.34
C LYS A 458 -29.58 17.71 4.24
N SER A 459 -28.39 17.19 4.59
CA SER A 459 -27.43 17.94 5.41
C SER A 459 -26.89 19.19 4.71
N LEU A 460 -26.98 19.27 3.38
CA LEU A 460 -26.53 20.41 2.58
C LEU A 460 -27.33 21.68 2.87
N SER A 461 -28.63 21.57 3.18
CA SER A 461 -29.47 22.71 3.56
C SER A 461 -29.39 23.05 5.06
N ASN A 462 -28.78 22.17 5.85
CA ASN A 462 -28.60 22.39 7.29
C ASN A 462 -27.36 23.24 7.58
N LYS A 463 -27.40 23.96 8.71
CA LYS A 463 -26.28 24.77 9.19
C LYS A 463 -25.68 24.16 10.44
N SER A 464 -24.36 24.06 10.47
CA SER A 464 -23.59 23.63 11.64
C SER A 464 -22.45 24.61 11.95
N SER A 465 -21.76 24.40 13.07
CA SER A 465 -20.64 25.25 13.47
C SER A 465 -19.42 24.42 13.87
N MET A 466 -18.24 25.01 13.72
CA MET A 466 -16.98 24.34 14.02
C MET A 466 -16.92 23.91 15.49
N ARG A 467 -17.45 24.75 16.41
CA ARG A 467 -17.58 24.41 17.83
C ARG A 467 -18.41 23.14 18.09
N LYS A 468 -19.50 22.93 17.34
CA LYS A 468 -20.32 21.70 17.45
C LYS A 468 -19.55 20.50 16.91
N LEU A 469 -18.84 20.66 15.78
CA LEU A 469 -18.03 19.61 15.18
C LEU A 469 -16.88 19.18 16.10
N ASP A 470 -16.13 20.15 16.66
CA ASP A 470 -15.05 19.91 17.61
C ASP A 470 -15.54 19.20 18.87
N ARG A 471 -16.66 19.67 19.45
CA ARG A 471 -17.24 19.02 20.64
C ARG A 471 -17.64 17.56 20.38
N HIS A 472 -18.02 17.23 19.15
CA HIS A 472 -18.47 15.89 18.81
C HIS A 472 -17.30 14.92 18.63
N TYR A 473 -16.22 15.35 17.98
CA TYR A 473 -15.13 14.46 17.57
C TYR A 473 -13.83 14.59 18.34
N ARG A 474 -13.51 15.76 18.93
CA ARG A 474 -12.26 15.95 19.67
C ARG A 474 -12.47 15.64 21.15
N LYS A 475 -11.77 14.61 21.63
CA LYS A 475 -11.54 14.43 23.07
C LYS A 475 -10.46 15.43 23.53
N ARG A 476 -10.51 15.86 24.81
CA ARG A 476 -9.69 16.96 25.37
C ARG A 476 -8.23 16.86 24.90
N THR A 477 -7.79 17.88 24.18
CA THR A 477 -6.40 18.03 23.74
C THR A 477 -5.60 18.60 24.91
N SER A 478 -4.55 17.93 25.37
CA SER A 478 -3.53 18.59 26.20
C SER A 478 -2.91 19.73 25.36
N LEU A 479 -2.63 20.85 26.01
CA LEU A 479 -2.04 22.03 25.34
C LEU A 479 -0.54 21.88 25.13
N ASP A 480 0.10 20.95 25.84
CA ASP A 480 1.54 20.79 25.81
C ASP A 480 1.99 20.04 24.56
N THR A 481 3.06 20.55 23.96
CA THR A 481 3.70 19.88 22.84
C THR A 481 4.37 18.60 23.32
N TYR A 482 4.13 17.49 22.63
CA TYR A 482 4.69 16.18 22.93
C TYR A 482 5.89 15.89 22.02
N GLN A 483 7.05 15.68 22.63
CA GLN A 483 8.25 15.26 21.91
C GLN A 483 8.27 13.73 21.75
N MET A 484 8.27 13.24 20.51
CA MET A 484 8.32 11.81 20.21
C MET A 484 9.75 11.30 20.12
N SER A 485 9.99 10.12 20.68
CA SER A 485 11.18 9.29 20.43
C SER A 485 11.11 8.56 19.08
N LYS A 486 12.23 7.99 18.62
CA LYS A 486 12.29 7.19 17.37
C LYS A 486 11.37 5.97 17.40
N ASP A 487 11.29 5.27 18.53
CA ASP A 487 10.40 4.12 18.70
C ASP A 487 8.92 4.56 18.69
N GLU A 488 8.60 5.68 19.35
CA GLU A 488 7.26 6.28 19.31
C GLU A 488 6.86 6.71 17.90
N ALA A 489 7.77 7.33 17.15
CA ALA A 489 7.54 7.72 15.76
C ALA A 489 7.28 6.48 14.86
N THR A 490 8.01 5.38 15.11
CA THR A 490 7.81 4.11 14.41
C THR A 490 6.44 3.51 14.72
N VAL A 491 6.05 3.45 16.00
CA VAL A 491 4.73 2.94 16.42
C VAL A 491 3.60 3.84 15.93
N ALA A 492 3.78 5.17 15.92
CA ALA A 492 2.80 6.10 15.36
C ALA A 492 2.58 5.87 13.86
N GLY A 493 3.64 5.59 13.09
CA GLY A 493 3.56 5.25 11.68
C GLY A 493 2.80 3.92 11.44
N LEU A 494 3.16 2.88 12.21
CA LEU A 494 2.48 1.58 12.22
C LEU A 494 0.98 1.73 12.53
N ALA A 495 0.63 2.45 13.59
CA ALA A 495 -0.74 2.68 14.00
C ALA A 495 -1.53 3.48 12.95
N SER A 496 -0.92 4.49 12.35
CA SER A 496 -1.56 5.32 11.32
C SER A 496 -1.92 4.55 10.05
N ARG A 497 -1.05 3.60 9.63
CA ARG A 497 -1.39 2.65 8.58
C ARG A 497 -2.50 1.71 9.04
N GLY A 498 -2.32 1.13 10.21
CA GLY A 498 -3.13 0.08 10.81
C GLY A 498 -2.27 -1.15 11.12
N ILE A 499 -2.36 -1.65 12.35
CA ILE A 499 -1.64 -2.84 12.84
C ILE A 499 -2.66 -3.98 12.98
N TYR A 500 -2.50 -5.07 12.23
CA TYR A 500 -3.43 -6.18 12.33
C TYR A 500 -3.28 -6.85 13.69
N LEU A 501 -4.40 -7.20 14.34
CA LEU A 501 -4.33 -7.84 15.66
C LEU A 501 -3.65 -9.20 15.60
N VAL A 502 -3.69 -9.86 14.45
CA VAL A 502 -2.97 -11.11 14.19
C VAL A 502 -1.46 -10.94 14.31
N ASP A 503 -0.91 -9.74 14.03
CA ASP A 503 0.54 -9.48 14.14
C ASP A 503 1.02 -9.56 15.59
N PHE A 504 0.15 -9.27 16.57
CA PHE A 504 0.49 -9.37 18.00
C PHE A 504 0.48 -10.81 18.54
N GLU A 505 -0.01 -11.78 17.77
CA GLU A 505 -0.04 -13.18 18.19
C GLU A 505 1.32 -13.87 17.97
N ARG A 506 2.25 -13.23 17.23
CA ARG A 506 3.60 -13.73 16.91
C ARG A 506 4.69 -12.78 17.46
N GLU A 507 5.77 -13.33 18.02
CA GLU A 507 6.86 -12.53 18.63
C GLU A 507 7.80 -11.90 17.59
N ASP A 508 7.96 -12.55 16.44
CA ASP A 508 8.87 -12.17 15.36
C ASP A 508 8.35 -11.02 14.49
N ARG A 509 7.03 -10.78 14.45
CA ARG A 509 6.41 -9.79 13.55
C ARG A 509 7.00 -8.38 13.70
N PHE A 510 7.32 -7.94 14.91
CA PHE A 510 7.82 -6.58 15.14
C PHE A 510 9.36 -6.46 15.12
N LYS A 511 10.09 -7.57 14.98
CA LYS A 511 11.57 -7.57 14.94
C LYS A 511 12.13 -6.77 13.76
N TYR A 512 11.44 -6.76 12.62
CA TYR A 512 11.78 -5.92 11.47
C TYR A 512 11.96 -4.44 11.85
N TRP A 513 11.19 -3.97 12.83
CA TRP A 513 11.26 -2.61 13.36
C TRP A 513 12.16 -2.47 14.60
N SER A 514 12.90 -3.51 14.97
CA SER A 514 13.66 -3.59 16.23
C SER A 514 12.80 -3.42 17.49
N LEU A 515 11.52 -3.80 17.43
CA LEU A 515 10.56 -3.68 18.52
C LEU A 515 10.01 -5.05 18.91
N SER A 516 9.66 -5.22 20.18
CA SER A 516 8.83 -6.33 20.65
C SER A 516 7.34 -5.95 20.67
N LYS A 517 6.46 -6.94 20.59
CA LYS A 517 5.00 -6.71 20.71
C LYS A 517 4.59 -6.02 22.02
N LYS A 518 5.34 -6.28 23.11
CA LYS A 518 5.14 -5.63 24.42
C LYS A 518 5.53 -4.15 24.36
N GLN A 519 6.64 -3.81 23.72
CA GLN A 519 7.05 -2.41 23.50
C GLN A 519 6.01 -1.68 22.64
N VAL A 520 5.55 -2.27 21.53
CA VAL A 520 4.52 -1.66 20.68
C VAL A 520 3.24 -1.38 21.46
N HIS A 521 2.75 -2.34 22.26
CA HIS A 521 1.58 -2.15 23.12
C HIS A 521 1.79 -1.03 24.15
N ALA A 522 2.92 -1.03 24.85
CA ALA A 522 3.22 -0.03 25.87
C ALA A 522 3.32 1.39 25.29
N ILE A 523 4.01 1.54 24.16
CA ILE A 523 4.14 2.80 23.44
C ILE A 523 2.79 3.29 22.94
N LEU A 524 2.01 2.43 22.28
CA LEU A 524 0.69 2.81 21.76
C LEU A 524 -0.26 3.23 22.88
N SER A 525 -0.23 2.53 24.02
CA SER A 525 -1.01 2.87 25.21
C SER A 525 -0.57 4.21 25.82
N LYS A 526 0.74 4.48 25.87
CA LYS A 526 1.28 5.76 26.32
C LYS A 526 0.80 6.90 25.42
N LEU A 527 0.97 6.79 24.10
CA LEU A 527 0.55 7.80 23.15
C LEU A 527 -0.97 8.05 23.18
N TYR A 528 -1.77 6.98 23.37
CA TYR A 528 -3.21 7.09 23.57
C TYR A 528 -3.57 7.86 24.84
N ASN A 529 -2.96 7.51 25.97
CA ASN A 529 -3.23 8.17 27.26
C ASN A 529 -2.79 9.66 27.26
N GLN A 530 -1.78 10.00 26.47
CA GLN A 530 -1.30 11.37 26.29
C GLN A 530 -2.11 12.18 25.26
N GLY A 531 -3.11 11.56 24.61
CA GLY A 531 -3.91 12.21 23.56
C GLY A 531 -3.17 12.46 22.25
N VAL A 532 -1.99 11.86 22.06
CA VAL A 532 -1.19 11.95 20.82
C VAL A 532 -1.82 11.11 19.70
N VAL A 533 -2.38 9.96 20.07
CA VAL A 533 -3.03 9.02 19.14
C VAL A 533 -4.45 8.75 19.61
N ASP A 534 -5.44 8.96 18.74
CA ASP A 534 -6.78 8.36 18.93
C ASP A 534 -6.80 6.96 18.32
N VAL A 535 -7.26 5.96 19.06
CA VAL A 535 -7.28 4.56 18.61
C VAL A 535 -8.70 4.13 18.26
N THR A 536 -8.85 3.48 17.10
CA THR A 536 -10.08 2.85 16.62
C THR A 536 -9.77 1.45 16.11
N TYR A 537 -10.73 0.54 16.21
CA TYR A 537 -10.66 -0.80 15.61
C TYR A 537 -11.55 -0.84 14.39
N ASP A 538 -11.00 -1.30 13.26
CA ASP A 538 -11.73 -1.44 12.01
C ASP A 538 -11.41 -2.79 11.32
N VAL A 539 -12.17 -3.08 10.27
CA VAL A 539 -12.05 -4.27 9.44
C VAL A 539 -12.04 -3.86 7.97
N GLU A 540 -11.56 -4.74 7.10
CA GLU A 540 -11.52 -4.53 5.66
C GLU A 540 -12.73 -5.17 4.97
N ASP A 541 -13.42 -4.37 4.16
CA ASP A 541 -14.50 -4.83 3.28
C ASP A 541 -14.19 -4.39 1.84
N ALA A 542 -13.80 -5.36 1.01
CA ALA A 542 -13.44 -5.13 -0.39
C ALA A 542 -14.63 -4.69 -1.26
N ARG A 543 -15.88 -4.77 -0.76
CA ARG A 543 -17.09 -4.35 -1.48
C ARG A 543 -17.32 -2.83 -1.42
N LEU A 544 -16.63 -2.13 -0.52
CA LEU A 544 -16.74 -0.69 -0.39
C LEU A 544 -15.88 0.04 -1.43
N VAL A 545 -16.42 1.10 -2.02
CA VAL A 545 -15.72 1.99 -2.95
C VAL A 545 -15.38 3.30 -2.27
N SER A 546 -14.19 3.84 -2.55
CA SER A 546 -13.77 5.14 -2.02
C SER A 546 -14.20 6.28 -2.96
N ILE A 547 -14.70 7.37 -2.39
CA ILE A 547 -15.02 8.62 -3.09
C ILE A 547 -14.34 9.78 -2.37
N ALA A 548 -13.68 10.63 -3.15
CA ALA A 548 -13.18 11.92 -2.71
C ALA A 548 -14.22 12.99 -3.01
N THR A 549 -14.78 13.59 -1.96
CA THR A 549 -15.67 14.75 -2.03
C THR A 549 -14.85 16.01 -1.80
N LEU A 550 -14.71 16.81 -2.86
CA LEU A 550 -14.12 18.15 -2.82
C LEU A 550 -15.26 19.15 -2.64
N VAL A 551 -15.19 19.99 -1.62
CA VAL A 551 -16.25 20.96 -1.31
C VAL A 551 -15.67 22.34 -1.05
N GLN A 552 -16.32 23.37 -1.61
CA GLN A 552 -15.99 24.77 -1.40
C GLN A 552 -17.29 25.60 -1.31
N GLY A 553 -17.38 26.54 -0.38
CA GLY A 553 -18.54 27.44 -0.25
C GLY A 553 -18.82 27.89 1.19
N GLU A 554 -20.08 28.15 1.54
CA GLU A 554 -20.44 28.65 2.89
C GLU A 554 -20.06 27.63 4.00
N SER A 555 -19.26 28.10 4.97
CA SER A 555 -18.68 27.24 6.01
C SER A 555 -19.71 26.48 6.84
N LYS A 556 -20.86 27.07 7.14
CA LYS A 556 -21.91 26.42 7.96
C LYS A 556 -22.51 25.19 7.28
N HIS A 557 -22.73 25.28 5.97
CA HIS A 557 -23.26 24.18 5.15
C HIS A 557 -22.18 23.12 4.90
N LEU A 558 -20.94 23.54 4.63
CA LEU A 558 -19.80 22.64 4.49
C LEU A 558 -19.56 21.81 5.77
N ILE A 559 -19.59 22.44 6.94
CA ILE A 559 -19.42 21.76 8.24
C ILE A 559 -20.57 20.77 8.48
N SER A 560 -21.80 21.13 8.09
CA SER A 560 -22.97 20.26 8.19
C SER A 560 -22.80 18.99 7.33
N LEU A 561 -22.41 19.16 6.06
CA LEU A 561 -22.09 18.06 5.15
C LEU A 561 -20.95 17.20 5.70
N THR A 562 -19.89 17.83 6.20
CA THR A 562 -18.74 17.13 6.77
C THR A 562 -19.14 16.25 7.93
N LYS A 563 -19.94 16.77 8.86
CA LYS A 563 -20.51 15.97 9.97
C LYS A 563 -21.34 14.81 9.43
N ALA A 564 -22.23 15.07 8.47
CA ALA A 564 -23.09 14.03 7.93
C ALA A 564 -22.31 12.90 7.26
N LEU A 565 -21.26 13.21 6.49
CA LEU A 565 -20.38 12.20 5.90
C LEU A 565 -19.58 11.45 6.97
N LEU A 566 -19.06 12.15 7.98
CA LEU A 566 -18.35 11.54 9.09
C LEU A 566 -19.22 10.60 9.93
N ASP A 567 -20.53 10.84 10.05
CA ASP A 567 -21.44 10.00 10.85
C ASP A 567 -22.10 8.87 10.03
N ASN A 568 -22.34 9.11 8.75
CA ASN A 568 -23.22 8.28 7.93
C ASN A 568 -22.49 7.51 6.83
N THR A 569 -21.16 7.37 6.92
CA THR A 569 -20.39 6.53 6.01
C THR A 569 -19.54 5.51 6.78
N PRO A 570 -19.34 4.27 6.26
CA PRO A 570 -18.58 3.23 6.95
C PRO A 570 -17.23 3.70 7.49
N THR A 571 -16.47 4.42 6.67
CA THR A 571 -15.25 5.12 7.08
C THR A 571 -15.16 6.46 6.35
N SER A 572 -14.61 7.47 7.03
CA SER A 572 -14.39 8.79 6.46
C SER A 572 -13.14 9.46 7.04
N LEU A 573 -12.41 10.21 6.21
CA LEU A 573 -11.38 11.15 6.61
C LEU A 573 -11.77 12.53 6.08
N ALA A 574 -12.05 13.47 6.98
CA ALA A 574 -12.33 14.85 6.63
C ALA A 574 -11.11 15.73 6.91
N MET A 575 -10.79 16.63 5.98
CA MET A 575 -9.74 17.64 6.09
C MET A 575 -10.32 19.00 5.71
N LEU A 576 -10.35 19.93 6.66
CA LEU A 576 -10.89 21.28 6.50
C LEU A 576 -9.80 22.33 6.66
N ASN A 577 -9.91 23.40 5.87
CA ASN A 577 -9.03 24.55 6.02
C ASN A 577 -9.40 25.42 7.24
N LYS A 578 -8.61 26.44 7.53
CA LYS A 578 -8.79 27.33 8.70
C LYS A 578 -10.15 28.04 8.74
N LYS A 579 -10.71 28.42 7.59
CA LYS A 579 -12.00 29.11 7.48
C LYS A 579 -13.19 28.15 7.41
N ALA A 580 -12.93 26.85 7.25
CA ALA A 580 -13.89 25.82 6.93
C ALA A 580 -14.77 26.16 5.71
N ASP A 581 -14.26 26.94 4.77
CA ASP A 581 -14.91 27.29 3.48
C ASP A 581 -14.40 26.40 2.32
N MET A 582 -13.42 25.54 2.60
CA MET A 582 -12.93 24.50 1.70
C MET A 582 -12.58 23.23 2.48
N GLY A 583 -12.91 22.07 1.90
CA GLY A 583 -12.64 20.78 2.51
C GLY A 583 -12.49 19.65 1.50
N ILE A 584 -11.76 18.62 1.90
CA ILE A 584 -11.66 17.34 1.20
C ILE A 584 -12.07 16.24 2.16
N ILE A 585 -13.03 15.43 1.73
CA ILE A 585 -13.59 14.35 2.52
C ILE A 585 -13.43 13.06 1.73
N LEU A 586 -12.67 12.11 2.26
CA LEU A 586 -12.45 10.80 1.67
C LEU A 586 -13.33 9.79 2.40
N SER A 587 -14.38 9.32 1.77
CA SER A 587 -15.36 8.41 2.37
C SER A 587 -15.50 7.12 1.57
N THR A 588 -15.78 6.02 2.27
CA THR A 588 -16.10 4.73 1.66
C THR A 588 -17.61 4.51 1.60
N PHE A 589 -18.12 3.94 0.52
CA PHE A 589 -19.55 3.72 0.28
C PHE A 589 -19.81 2.34 -0.33
N THR A 590 -21.05 1.85 -0.25
CA THR A 590 -21.51 0.83 -1.20
C THR A 590 -21.60 1.43 -2.60
N GLN A 591 -21.53 0.59 -3.63
CA GLN A 591 -21.54 1.06 -5.02
C GLN A 591 -22.82 1.85 -5.36
N ASP A 592 -23.98 1.37 -4.91
CA ASP A 592 -25.27 2.04 -5.14
C ASP A 592 -25.32 3.41 -4.46
N ALA A 593 -24.91 3.49 -3.20
CA ALA A 593 -24.88 4.76 -2.46
C ALA A 593 -23.88 5.75 -3.07
N ALA A 594 -22.72 5.26 -3.54
CA ALA A 594 -21.75 6.09 -4.25
C ALA A 594 -22.34 6.68 -5.53
N TYR A 595 -23.02 5.87 -6.33
CA TYR A 595 -23.69 6.32 -7.56
C TYR A 595 -24.76 7.38 -7.24
N GLU A 596 -25.62 7.13 -6.26
CA GLU A 596 -26.68 8.05 -5.90
C GLU A 596 -26.16 9.39 -5.37
N LEU A 597 -25.15 9.35 -4.48
CA LEU A 597 -24.56 10.55 -3.89
C LEU A 597 -23.76 11.37 -4.91
N THR A 598 -23.00 10.72 -5.79
CA THR A 598 -22.23 11.40 -6.85
C THR A 598 -23.13 12.16 -7.83
N MET A 599 -24.35 11.65 -8.07
CA MET A 599 -25.37 12.33 -8.88
C MET A 599 -26.09 13.46 -8.13
N LYS A 600 -26.46 13.24 -6.85
CA LYS A 600 -27.27 14.19 -6.08
C LYS A 600 -26.45 15.35 -5.51
N MET A 601 -25.31 15.08 -4.86
CA MET A 601 -24.60 16.07 -4.08
C MET A 601 -24.18 17.33 -4.86
N PRO A 602 -23.66 17.25 -6.10
CA PRO A 602 -23.33 18.44 -6.87
C PRO A 602 -24.54 19.34 -7.13
N LYS A 603 -25.69 18.75 -7.50
CA LYS A 603 -26.92 19.48 -7.77
C LYS A 603 -27.45 20.19 -6.52
N TYR A 604 -27.63 19.46 -5.42
CA TYR A 604 -28.08 20.04 -4.16
C TYR A 604 -27.06 21.01 -3.55
N GLY A 605 -25.76 20.82 -3.83
CA GLY A 605 -24.71 21.74 -3.41
C GLY A 605 -24.90 23.12 -4.01
N ILE A 606 -25.13 23.22 -5.33
CA ILE A 606 -25.35 24.48 -6.03
C ILE A 606 -26.56 25.24 -5.46
N GLU A 607 -27.64 24.52 -5.13
CA GLU A 607 -28.84 25.08 -4.52
C GLU A 607 -28.60 25.67 -3.10
N ASN A 608 -27.47 25.35 -2.47
CA ASN A 608 -27.11 25.78 -1.11
C ASN A 608 -25.71 26.44 -1.06
N ASP A 609 -25.30 27.13 -2.12
CA ASP A 609 -24.04 27.88 -2.21
C ASP A 609 -22.77 27.04 -1.93
N LEU A 610 -22.80 25.76 -2.31
CA LEU A 610 -21.67 24.84 -2.23
C LEU A 610 -21.29 24.31 -3.62
N THR A 611 -20.03 24.48 -4.00
CA THR A 611 -19.45 23.76 -5.14
C THR A 611 -18.92 22.42 -4.66
N ILE A 612 -19.55 21.34 -5.11
CA ILE A 612 -19.19 19.97 -4.73
C ILE A 612 -18.76 19.17 -5.96
N ARG A 613 -17.60 18.51 -5.86
CA ARG A 613 -17.13 17.53 -6.85
C ARG A 613 -16.89 16.20 -6.15
N CYS A 614 -17.54 15.15 -6.62
CA CYS A 614 -17.31 13.80 -6.14
C CYS A 614 -16.51 13.03 -7.19
N MET A 615 -15.30 12.58 -6.83
CA MET A 615 -14.39 11.89 -7.73
C MET A 615 -13.95 10.57 -7.12
N ARG A 616 -13.87 9.52 -7.94
CA ARG A 616 -13.30 8.25 -7.51
C ARG A 616 -11.77 8.32 -7.55
N PRO A 617 -11.04 7.92 -6.49
CA PRO A 617 -9.62 7.67 -6.56
C PRO A 617 -9.35 6.50 -7.51
N THR A 618 -8.46 6.69 -8.49
CA THR A 618 -8.09 5.66 -9.48
C THR A 618 -6.71 5.07 -9.25
N ALA A 619 -5.86 5.81 -8.55
CA ALA A 619 -4.62 5.30 -7.98
C ALA A 619 -4.42 5.94 -6.60
N PHE A 620 -3.87 5.18 -5.65
CA PHE A 620 -3.61 5.64 -4.29
C PHE A 620 -2.26 5.11 -3.84
N ARG A 621 -1.37 6.02 -3.43
CA ARG A 621 -0.06 5.69 -2.85
C ARG A 621 0.02 6.28 -1.46
N ASN A 622 0.30 5.45 -0.48
CA ASN A 622 0.36 5.85 0.92
C ASN A 622 1.79 5.67 1.43
N TYR A 623 2.32 6.68 2.12
CA TYR A 623 3.66 6.70 2.67
C TYR A 623 3.61 6.95 4.19
N THR A 624 2.50 6.61 4.85
CA THR A 624 2.31 6.94 6.27
C THR A 624 3.12 6.02 7.20
N LEU A 625 3.48 4.82 6.76
CA LEU A 625 4.07 3.79 7.64
C LEU A 625 5.39 4.23 8.27
N ASP A 626 6.27 4.92 7.54
CA ASP A 626 7.55 5.42 8.04
C ASP A 626 7.59 6.96 8.17
N LEU A 627 6.45 7.64 7.97
CA LEU A 627 6.35 9.11 7.91
C LEU A 627 6.99 9.82 9.10
N TYR A 628 6.61 9.46 10.33
CA TYR A 628 7.14 10.15 11.50
C TYR A 628 8.59 9.77 11.76
N ARG A 629 8.96 8.50 11.51
CA ARG A 629 10.35 8.04 11.70
C ARG A 629 11.31 8.74 10.75
N ARG A 630 10.93 8.91 9.47
CA ARG A 630 11.80 9.55 8.48
C ARG A 630 11.87 11.07 8.64
N LEU A 631 10.84 11.70 9.21
CA LEU A 631 10.85 13.14 9.49
C LEU A 631 11.53 13.49 10.82
N LEU A 632 11.70 12.53 11.73
CA LEU A 632 12.32 12.77 13.03
C LEU A 632 13.85 12.71 12.90
N ARG A 633 14.51 13.82 13.16
CA ARG A 633 15.98 13.94 13.16
C ARG A 633 16.58 13.34 14.43
N ASP A 634 17.89 13.11 14.41
CA ASP A 634 18.63 12.56 15.55
C ASP A 634 18.62 13.47 16.78
N ASP A 635 18.51 14.78 16.58
CA ASP A 635 18.36 15.81 17.63
C ASP A 635 16.93 15.88 18.20
N GLY A 636 16.00 15.08 17.68
CA GLY A 636 14.60 15.05 18.09
C GLY A 636 13.73 16.16 17.48
N ALA A 637 14.28 16.99 16.59
CA ALA A 637 13.51 17.97 15.83
C ALA A 637 12.87 17.37 14.58
N TRP A 638 11.85 18.04 14.05
CA TRP A 638 11.23 17.68 12.78
C TRP A 638 12.01 18.22 11.59
N ASP A 639 12.22 17.39 10.58
CA ASP A 639 12.85 17.78 9.33
C ASP A 639 12.01 18.82 8.58
N ASP A 640 12.59 19.99 8.34
CA ASP A 640 12.00 21.12 7.64
C ASP A 640 12.58 21.37 6.24
N ASP A 641 13.41 20.44 5.72
CA ASP A 641 14.00 20.52 4.40
C ASP A 641 13.01 20.17 3.29
N VAL A 642 12.40 21.22 2.74
CA VAL A 642 11.51 21.16 1.59
C VAL A 642 12.24 21.41 0.26
N GLY A 643 13.57 21.33 0.21
CA GLY A 643 14.39 21.65 -0.96
C GLY A 643 14.00 20.88 -2.22
N ALA A 644 13.83 19.56 -2.10
CA ALA A 644 13.37 18.69 -3.18
C ALA A 644 12.02 19.16 -3.76
N PHE A 645 11.04 19.42 -2.89
CA PHE A 645 9.73 19.91 -3.29
C PHE A 645 9.80 21.29 -3.99
N LEU A 646 10.56 22.22 -3.43
CA LEU A 646 10.75 23.55 -4.01
C LEU A 646 11.47 23.49 -5.36
N SER A 647 12.39 22.55 -5.55
CA SER A 647 13.05 22.31 -6.84
C SER A 647 12.05 21.85 -7.90
N GLN A 648 11.12 20.95 -7.54
CA GLN A 648 10.02 20.55 -8.42
C GLN A 648 9.11 21.73 -8.78
N ALA A 649 8.85 22.63 -7.83
CA ALA A 649 8.04 23.82 -8.07
C ALA A 649 8.67 24.78 -9.08
N ARG A 650 9.99 24.94 -9.03
CA ARG A 650 10.75 25.86 -9.90
C ARG A 650 10.89 25.35 -11.33
N SER A 651 11.07 24.04 -11.53
CA SER A 651 11.17 23.48 -12.89
C SER A 651 9.90 23.76 -13.71
N LYS A 652 8.72 23.75 -13.08
CA LYS A 652 7.45 24.06 -13.75
C LYS A 652 7.26 25.52 -14.16
N ARG A 653 7.78 26.48 -13.39
CA ARG A 653 7.66 27.91 -13.74
C ARG A 653 8.37 28.26 -15.05
N LYS A 654 9.35 27.45 -15.48
CA LYS A 654 10.04 27.64 -16.76
C LYS A 654 9.28 27.08 -17.96
N GLU A 655 8.25 26.24 -17.77
CA GLU A 655 7.59 25.50 -18.86
C GLU A 655 6.11 25.85 -19.07
N LEU A 656 5.48 26.66 -18.22
CA LEU A 656 4.08 27.09 -18.40
C LEU A 656 3.99 28.39 -19.20
N SER A 657 3.43 28.34 -20.42
CA SER A 657 2.87 29.52 -21.08
C SER A 657 1.61 30.00 -20.33
N GLN A 658 1.30 31.29 -20.45
CA GLN A 658 0.26 31.99 -19.66
C GLN A 658 -1.15 31.40 -19.75
N SER A 659 -1.44 30.43 -20.63
CA SER A 659 -2.80 29.92 -20.82
C SER A 659 -3.25 28.83 -19.82
N ASN A 660 -2.33 28.29 -19.00
CA ASN A 660 -2.61 27.12 -18.15
C ASN A 660 -2.34 27.33 -16.64
N ALA A 661 -2.24 28.58 -16.18
CA ALA A 661 -2.03 28.91 -14.76
C ALA A 661 -3.35 29.07 -13.99
#